data_AF-A0A853UA03-F1
#
_entry.id   AF-A0A853UA03-F1
#
_cell.length_a   1.000
_cell.length_b   1.000
_cell.length_c   1.000
_cell.angle_alpha   90.00
_cell.angle_beta   90.00
_cell.angle_gamma   90.00
#
_symmetry.space_group_name_H-M   'P 1'
#
loop_
_entity.id
_entity.type
_entity.pdbx_description
1 polymer ?
#
loop_
_entity_poly.entity_id
_entity_poly.type
_entity_poly.pdbx_seq_one_letter_code
_entity_poly.pdbx_strand_id
1 'polypeptide(L)'
;MTLLVLGISHHSAPLDVLDALALDAERADLLRRSAAERDFVNSAVVLSTCNRLEIIADVTSFHGGLADLGTALVDVSGLPWSELFSHTYVHFDDKAQEHLFLLAAGLDSMALGETQILGQLRASLHEGERGGSVGGGLSEALQSALEVGKRVHSETKLSSVSLSLLDTALAEAEGHVGDLAGANALVVGAGAMSGLTAKTLKDHGLKRIRVINRTLDKALRLAQSVGGEAVELTQENLVREIAQADVIVSVTGARGIVLDEDTVIASLQQDLDQKLNKFFIDLALPYDIAVEVGELPHIRVLNLDGISRLIASNEHAQSESVLSVIAEARALIEQAMVDDAARRAARRVSPTVTALREQAIMIVDAEFERLKNKLGASVSDAAIAEISKTLHRTADKIIHTPTVKVKELASADSGVDYAAALNMLFDLSARTREPETDRRASKVGSVAQTEEGGSGHIEADGTTPVADHTLDVVEPEHFTGRTIRLGTRRSQLARSQSTAIAQQLAARTGWRIEIVEVVTEGDVNMTPLARLGGSGVFVSSVRTALLTGKVDIAVHSLKDLPTAPAAGIEMAAVPPRVDPSDVLIARNGLSLVELPPGSVVGTGSPRRASQLRAARPDITVTGVRGNVGTRINHVTEGRLDGVVLAAAGVRRLGRLGEVTDFLDSSVMLPAPGQGALAVECRAPDAAHGDFDQEIREALEGLHDPATSLAVYAERAILERSQAGCSAPIGALASIDGTALTLAAVMADDEGKLSRLSTIATLPDEVTDNMVELSRGIQSESRRIARELGYRTADELLSTLGAVPGTASGANAPETNLVMTPGGDRDQR
;
A
#
# COMPACT_ATOMS: atom_id res chain seq x y z
N MET A 1 -15.62 -10.40 -6.94
CA MET A 1 -14.45 -10.99 -6.25
C MET A 1 -13.50 -9.87 -5.94
N THR A 2 -13.10 -9.75 -4.68
CA THR A 2 -12.13 -8.77 -4.21
C THR A 2 -11.02 -9.56 -3.51
N LEU A 3 -9.85 -9.63 -4.12
CA LEU A 3 -8.76 -10.45 -3.62
C LEU A 3 -8.02 -9.73 -2.48
N LEU A 4 -7.77 -10.42 -1.38
CA LEU A 4 -7.01 -9.94 -0.24
C LEU A 4 -5.98 -11.00 0.16
N VAL A 5 -4.73 -10.57 0.36
CA VAL A 5 -3.67 -11.40 0.96
C VAL A 5 -3.27 -10.74 2.26
N LEU A 6 -3.43 -11.44 3.38
CA LEU A 6 -2.85 -11.11 4.67
C LEU A 6 -1.69 -12.07 4.93
N GLY A 7 -0.46 -11.56 5.02
CA GLY A 7 0.72 -12.40 5.09
C GLY A 7 1.75 -11.95 6.11
N ILE A 8 2.56 -12.90 6.57
CA ILE A 8 3.79 -12.69 7.34
C ILE A 8 4.87 -13.51 6.62
N SER A 9 6.03 -12.92 6.32
CA SER A 9 7.11 -13.60 5.60
C SER A 9 8.48 -13.25 6.17
N HIS A 10 9.51 -13.93 5.68
CA HIS A 10 10.92 -13.64 5.99
C HIS A 10 11.36 -12.19 5.67
N HIS A 11 10.59 -11.43 4.89
CA HIS A 11 10.85 -10.01 4.66
C HIS A 11 10.24 -9.10 5.74
N SER A 12 9.18 -9.55 6.42
CA SER A 12 8.39 -8.73 7.34
C SER A 12 8.54 -9.12 8.80
N ALA A 13 9.01 -10.34 9.08
CA ALA A 13 9.21 -10.84 10.42
C ALA A 13 10.59 -11.51 10.60
N PRO A 14 11.20 -11.38 11.78
CA PRO A 14 12.34 -12.21 12.15
C PRO A 14 11.93 -13.69 12.26
N LEU A 15 12.92 -14.59 12.17
CA LEU A 15 12.70 -16.04 12.06
C LEU A 15 12.00 -16.64 13.28
N ASP A 16 12.24 -16.11 14.48
CA ASP A 16 11.58 -16.52 15.72
C ASP A 16 10.06 -16.30 15.69
N VAL A 17 9.60 -15.21 15.07
CA VAL A 17 8.17 -14.92 14.86
C VAL A 17 7.56 -15.88 13.83
N LEU A 18 8.28 -16.19 12.75
CA LEU A 18 7.83 -17.16 11.74
C LEU A 18 7.76 -18.58 12.30
N ASP A 19 8.71 -18.96 13.16
CA ASP A 19 8.74 -20.25 13.85
C ASP A 19 7.56 -20.41 14.81
N ALA A 20 7.23 -19.35 15.57
CA ALA A 20 6.05 -19.33 16.43
C ALA A 20 4.74 -19.47 15.63
N LEU A 21 4.74 -19.01 14.39
CA LEU A 21 3.60 -19.03 13.47
C LEU A 21 3.56 -20.26 12.54
N ALA A 22 4.57 -21.12 12.57
CA ALA A 22 4.64 -22.29 11.71
C ALA A 22 3.47 -23.26 12.00
N LEU A 23 2.55 -23.35 11.04
CA LEU A 23 1.37 -24.21 11.14
C LEU A 23 1.62 -25.56 10.47
N ASP A 24 1.25 -26.64 11.17
CA ASP A 24 1.07 -27.95 10.54
C ASP A 24 -0.21 -27.98 9.69
N ALA A 25 -0.42 -29.07 8.94
CA ALA A 25 -1.56 -29.20 8.03
C ALA A 25 -2.91 -29.09 8.76
N GLU A 26 -3.00 -29.55 10.01
CA GLU A 26 -4.25 -29.50 10.78
C GLU A 26 -4.58 -28.08 11.25
N ARG A 27 -3.59 -27.34 11.74
CA ARG A 27 -3.76 -25.93 12.15
C ARG A 27 -3.92 -25.00 10.96
N ALA A 28 -3.28 -25.30 9.82
CA ALA A 28 -3.51 -24.56 8.57
C ALA A 28 -4.95 -24.73 8.07
N ASP A 29 -5.50 -25.94 8.15
CA ASP A 29 -6.90 -26.21 7.83
C ASP A 29 -7.87 -25.54 8.82
N LEU A 30 -7.52 -25.50 10.12
CA LEU A 30 -8.28 -24.76 11.13
C LEU A 30 -8.30 -23.26 10.84
N LEU A 31 -7.16 -22.66 10.48
CA LEU A 31 -7.09 -21.25 10.10
C LEU A 31 -7.94 -20.95 8.87
N ARG A 32 -7.87 -21.81 7.85
CA ARG A 32 -8.70 -21.69 6.65
C ARG A 32 -10.19 -21.71 6.99
N ARG A 33 -10.64 -22.65 7.83
CA ARG A 33 -12.04 -22.75 8.28
C ARG A 33 -12.45 -21.54 9.12
N SER A 34 -11.62 -21.16 10.09
CA SER A 34 -11.88 -19.99 10.94
C SER A 34 -11.99 -18.70 10.14
N ALA A 35 -11.21 -18.56 9.05
CA ALA A 35 -11.32 -17.44 8.13
C ALA A 35 -12.61 -17.50 7.28
N ALA A 36 -12.96 -18.68 6.75
CA ALA A 36 -14.15 -18.86 5.91
C ALA A 36 -15.48 -18.74 6.68
N GLU A 37 -15.48 -18.89 8.00
CA GLU A 37 -16.65 -18.70 8.87
C GLU A 37 -16.94 -17.22 9.19
N ARG A 38 -16.11 -16.28 8.71
CA ARG A 38 -16.24 -14.86 9.00
C ARG A 38 -17.18 -14.13 8.04
N ASP A 39 -17.81 -13.07 8.53
CA ASP A 39 -18.88 -12.36 7.84
C ASP A 39 -18.43 -11.71 6.52
N PHE A 40 -17.18 -11.24 6.43
CA PHE A 40 -16.65 -10.53 5.26
C PHE A 40 -15.75 -11.40 4.36
N VAL A 41 -15.67 -12.70 4.62
CA VAL A 41 -14.82 -13.64 3.88
C VAL A 41 -15.70 -14.62 3.10
N ASN A 42 -15.73 -14.52 1.77
CA ASN A 42 -16.48 -15.44 0.92
C ASN A 42 -15.78 -16.80 0.77
N SER A 43 -14.44 -16.77 0.70
CA SER A 43 -13.60 -17.96 0.60
C SER A 43 -12.15 -17.64 0.96
N ALA A 44 -11.42 -18.63 1.45
CA ALA A 44 -10.02 -18.47 1.86
C ALA A 44 -9.17 -19.71 1.55
N VAL A 45 -7.89 -19.48 1.27
CA VAL A 45 -6.83 -20.47 1.12
C VAL A 45 -5.68 -20.05 2.03
N VAL A 46 -5.06 -21.01 2.71
CA VAL A 46 -3.91 -20.76 3.59
C VAL A 46 -2.67 -21.37 2.97
N LEU A 47 -1.62 -20.56 2.83
CA LEU A 47 -0.29 -20.97 2.43
C LEU A 47 0.63 -20.91 3.66
N SER A 48 1.00 -22.07 4.19
CA SER A 48 1.95 -22.20 5.28
C SER A 48 3.23 -22.85 4.75
N THR A 49 4.35 -22.18 4.93
CA THR A 49 5.69 -22.66 4.58
C THR A 49 6.67 -22.34 5.72
N CYS A 50 7.93 -22.74 5.61
CA CYS A 50 8.96 -22.35 6.57
C CYS A 50 9.29 -20.84 6.54
N ASN A 51 9.00 -20.14 5.43
CA ASN A 51 9.42 -18.75 5.22
C ASN A 51 8.26 -17.75 5.18
N ARG A 52 7.03 -18.24 5.30
CA ARG A 52 5.80 -17.41 5.25
C ARG A 52 4.56 -18.16 5.70
N LEU A 53 3.63 -17.39 6.24
CA LEU A 53 2.23 -17.74 6.45
C LEU A 53 1.36 -16.69 5.78
N GLU A 54 0.53 -17.10 4.82
CA GLU A 54 -0.39 -16.21 4.09
C GLU A 54 -1.81 -16.75 4.09
N ILE A 55 -2.79 -15.87 4.30
CA ILE A 55 -4.20 -16.12 4.10
C ILE A 55 -4.64 -15.35 2.85
N ILE A 56 -5.01 -16.09 1.81
CA ILE A 56 -5.42 -15.59 0.51
C ILE A 56 -6.94 -15.75 0.43
N ALA A 57 -7.67 -14.64 0.37
CA ALA A 57 -9.12 -14.65 0.51
C ALA A 57 -9.84 -13.81 -0.56
N ASP A 58 -11.04 -14.26 -0.93
CA ASP A 58 -12.05 -13.42 -1.56
C ASP A 58 -12.90 -12.78 -0.47
N VAL A 59 -12.91 -11.45 -0.42
CA VAL A 59 -13.59 -10.68 0.63
C VAL A 59 -14.68 -9.78 0.05
N THR A 60 -15.71 -9.51 0.84
CA THR A 60 -16.78 -8.57 0.45
C THR A 60 -16.35 -7.12 0.64
N SER A 61 -15.44 -6.85 1.59
CA SER A 61 -14.86 -5.53 1.81
C SER A 61 -13.43 -5.63 2.35
N PHE A 62 -12.56 -4.67 2.01
CA PHE A 62 -11.18 -4.66 2.46
C PHE A 62 -11.04 -4.65 4.00
N HIS A 63 -11.75 -3.73 4.67
CA HIS A 63 -11.56 -3.53 6.11
C HIS A 63 -12.22 -4.64 6.93
N GLY A 64 -13.44 -5.06 6.56
CA GLY A 64 -14.10 -6.19 7.20
C GLY A 64 -13.32 -7.47 6.98
N GLY A 65 -12.89 -7.73 5.74
CA GLY A 65 -12.05 -8.88 5.42
C GLY A 65 -10.72 -8.88 6.19
N LEU A 66 -10.01 -7.75 6.26
CA LEU A 66 -8.76 -7.66 7.01
C LEU A 66 -8.94 -7.91 8.52
N ALA A 67 -9.99 -7.35 9.12
CA ALA A 67 -10.31 -7.57 10.53
C ALA A 67 -10.65 -9.05 10.80
N ASP A 68 -11.43 -9.65 9.92
CA ASP A 68 -11.86 -11.05 10.01
C ASP A 68 -10.68 -12.02 9.84
N LEU A 69 -9.82 -11.79 8.85
CA LEU A 69 -8.60 -12.57 8.65
C LEU A 69 -7.62 -12.39 9.81
N GLY A 70 -7.48 -11.17 10.33
CA GLY A 70 -6.66 -10.90 11.50
C GLY A 70 -7.17 -11.61 12.75
N THR A 71 -8.48 -11.62 12.97
CA THR A 71 -9.12 -12.34 14.08
C THR A 71 -8.92 -13.84 13.94
N ALA A 72 -9.12 -14.41 12.74
CA ALA A 72 -8.84 -15.82 12.50
C ALA A 72 -7.37 -16.19 12.75
N LEU A 73 -6.44 -15.32 12.38
CA LEU A 73 -5.02 -15.50 12.63
C LEU A 73 -4.68 -15.48 14.13
N VAL A 74 -5.25 -14.54 14.89
CA VAL A 74 -5.10 -14.48 16.36
C VAL A 74 -5.66 -15.73 17.02
N ASP A 75 -6.86 -16.16 16.62
CA ASP A 75 -7.52 -17.33 17.21
C ASP A 75 -6.73 -18.63 17.04
N VAL A 76 -6.03 -18.80 15.90
CA VAL A 76 -5.26 -20.02 15.62
C VAL A 76 -3.81 -19.94 16.10
N SER A 77 -3.18 -18.77 15.98
CA SER A 77 -1.79 -18.58 16.44
C SER A 77 -1.69 -18.51 17.97
N GLY A 78 -2.71 -17.96 18.63
CA GLY A 78 -2.69 -17.65 20.06
C GLY A 78 -1.85 -16.43 20.43
N LEU A 79 -1.30 -15.72 19.44
CA LEU A 79 -0.51 -14.50 19.63
C LEU A 79 -1.41 -13.26 19.55
N PRO A 80 -1.19 -12.24 20.39
CA PRO A 80 -1.99 -11.03 20.37
C PRO A 80 -1.80 -10.26 19.06
N TRP A 81 -2.87 -9.64 18.56
CA TRP A 81 -2.82 -8.86 17.31
C TRP A 81 -1.72 -7.79 17.32
N SER A 82 -1.43 -7.17 18.46
CA SER A 82 -0.36 -6.17 18.59
C SER A 82 1.04 -6.69 18.25
N GLU A 83 1.27 -7.98 18.47
CA GLU A 83 2.55 -8.64 18.15
C GLU A 83 2.60 -9.01 16.66
N LEU A 84 1.51 -9.58 16.15
CA LEU A 84 1.39 -9.98 14.74
C LEU A 84 1.39 -8.78 13.78
N PHE A 85 0.66 -7.72 14.13
CA PHE A 85 0.43 -6.57 13.26
C PHE A 85 1.72 -5.92 12.77
N SER A 86 2.74 -5.85 13.64
CA SER A 86 4.07 -5.30 13.34
C SER A 86 4.79 -6.01 12.20
N HIS A 87 4.41 -7.26 11.95
CA HIS A 87 5.03 -8.17 10.98
C HIS A 87 4.10 -8.55 9.83
N THR A 88 2.83 -8.15 9.88
CA THR A 88 1.87 -8.42 8.80
C THR A 88 2.02 -7.44 7.64
N TYR A 89 2.00 -7.95 6.42
CA TYR A 89 1.76 -7.16 5.21
C TYR A 89 0.40 -7.52 4.62
N VAL A 90 -0.15 -6.58 3.84
CA VAL A 90 -1.46 -6.71 3.22
C VAL A 90 -1.37 -6.31 1.76
N HIS A 91 -1.84 -7.18 0.87
CA HIS A 91 -2.01 -6.88 -0.56
C HIS A 91 -3.48 -6.96 -0.94
N PHE A 92 -3.94 -6.05 -1.81
CA PHE A 92 -5.34 -5.89 -2.16
C PHE A 92 -5.53 -5.79 -3.67
N ASP A 93 -6.56 -6.47 -4.17
CA ASP A 93 -6.99 -6.54 -5.58
C ASP A 93 -5.79 -6.75 -6.53
N ASP A 94 -5.46 -5.78 -7.39
CA ASP A 94 -4.35 -5.89 -8.34
C ASP A 94 -3.01 -6.20 -7.68
N LYS A 95 -2.75 -5.63 -6.49
CA LYS A 95 -1.52 -5.90 -5.74
C LYS A 95 -1.50 -7.30 -5.14
N ALA A 96 -2.66 -7.82 -4.76
CA ALA A 96 -2.76 -9.21 -4.32
C ALA A 96 -2.48 -10.16 -5.48
N GLN A 97 -3.01 -9.86 -6.68
CA GLN A 97 -2.76 -10.68 -7.86
C GLN A 97 -1.29 -10.62 -8.31
N GLU A 98 -0.68 -9.44 -8.30
CA GLU A 98 0.75 -9.25 -8.58
C GLU A 98 1.62 -10.04 -7.60
N HIS A 99 1.30 -9.98 -6.30
CA HIS A 99 1.96 -10.78 -5.26
C HIS A 99 1.87 -12.28 -5.56
N LEU A 100 0.68 -12.80 -5.89
CA LEU A 100 0.51 -14.22 -6.23
C LEU A 100 1.34 -14.63 -7.46
N PHE A 101 1.50 -13.75 -8.46
CA PHE A 101 2.36 -14.03 -9.62
C PHE A 101 3.84 -14.06 -9.26
N LEU A 102 4.31 -13.08 -8.47
CA LEU A 102 5.69 -13.04 -7.96
C LEU A 102 6.01 -14.25 -7.09
N LEU A 103 5.07 -14.62 -6.23
CA LEU A 103 5.15 -15.78 -5.34
C LEU A 103 5.20 -17.08 -6.13
N ALA A 104 4.28 -17.29 -7.07
CA ALA A 104 4.25 -18.50 -7.90
C ALA A 104 5.48 -18.62 -8.83
N ALA A 105 6.12 -17.51 -9.19
CA ALA A 105 7.36 -17.47 -9.96
C ALA A 105 8.63 -17.69 -9.09
N GLY A 106 8.49 -17.72 -7.76
CA GLY A 106 9.63 -17.84 -6.83
C GLY A 106 10.51 -16.59 -6.75
N LEU A 107 10.00 -15.42 -7.18
CA LEU A 107 10.73 -14.14 -7.10
C LEU A 107 10.62 -13.49 -5.71
N ASP A 108 9.64 -13.89 -4.92
CA ASP A 108 9.47 -13.50 -3.51
C ASP A 108 9.94 -14.61 -2.55
N SER A 109 10.67 -15.63 -3.05
CA SER A 109 11.23 -16.70 -2.22
C SER A 109 12.64 -16.35 -1.74
N MET A 110 13.00 -16.80 -0.53
CA MET A 110 14.35 -16.67 0.02
C MET A 110 15.41 -17.27 -0.93
N ALA A 111 15.09 -18.38 -1.59
CA ALA A 111 15.85 -18.89 -2.73
C ALA A 111 15.17 -18.46 -4.03
N LEU A 112 15.74 -17.43 -4.68
CA LEU A 112 15.19 -16.88 -5.93
C LEU A 112 15.02 -17.96 -7.01
N GLY A 113 13.82 -18.09 -7.55
CA GLY A 113 13.50 -19.01 -8.63
C GLY A 113 13.22 -20.46 -8.21
N GLU A 114 13.04 -20.73 -6.91
CA GLU A 114 12.67 -22.07 -6.46
C GLU A 114 11.29 -22.49 -7.01
N THR A 115 11.17 -23.74 -7.45
CA THR A 115 9.88 -24.29 -7.92
C THR A 115 9.01 -24.86 -6.78
N GLN A 116 9.52 -24.87 -5.54
CA GLN A 116 8.83 -25.48 -4.41
C GLN A 116 7.59 -24.70 -4.01
N ILE A 117 7.68 -23.36 -3.98
CA ILE A 117 6.57 -22.48 -3.63
C ILE A 117 5.36 -22.63 -4.58
N LEU A 118 5.63 -22.82 -5.88
CA LEU A 118 4.61 -23.13 -6.89
C LEU A 118 3.88 -24.45 -6.57
N GLY A 119 4.61 -25.46 -6.07
CA GLY A 119 4.04 -26.74 -5.64
C GLY A 119 3.21 -26.61 -4.36
N GLN A 120 3.67 -25.82 -3.40
CA GLN A 120 2.98 -25.55 -2.14
C GLN A 120 1.68 -24.76 -2.36
N LEU A 121 1.72 -23.71 -3.20
CA LEU A 121 0.53 -22.95 -3.58
C LEU A 121 -0.52 -23.85 -4.26
N ARG A 122 -0.09 -24.79 -5.10
CA ARG A 122 -0.98 -25.78 -5.73
C ARG A 122 -1.59 -26.74 -4.71
N ALA A 123 -0.80 -27.18 -3.73
CA ALA A 123 -1.30 -28.05 -2.66
C ALA A 123 -2.36 -27.32 -1.81
N SER A 124 -2.08 -26.09 -1.39
CA SER A 124 -3.01 -25.24 -0.63
C SER A 124 -4.33 -25.00 -1.38
N LEU A 125 -4.28 -24.73 -2.70
CA LEU A 125 -5.48 -24.61 -3.52
C LEU A 125 -6.29 -25.92 -3.52
N HIS A 126 -5.63 -27.05 -3.76
CA HIS A 126 -6.32 -28.35 -3.84
C HIS A 126 -6.94 -28.78 -2.50
N GLU A 127 -6.29 -28.47 -1.39
CA GLU A 127 -6.82 -28.67 -0.04
C GLU A 127 -8.05 -27.78 0.22
N GLY A 128 -7.99 -26.50 -0.17
CA GLY A 128 -9.13 -25.59 -0.06
C GLY A 128 -10.34 -26.02 -0.90
N GLU A 129 -10.11 -26.53 -2.11
CA GLU A 129 -11.16 -27.07 -3.00
C GLU A 129 -11.80 -28.32 -2.40
N ARG A 130 -11.01 -29.25 -1.85
CA ARG A 130 -11.53 -30.43 -1.13
C ARG A 130 -12.38 -30.07 0.09
N GLY A 131 -12.02 -28.98 0.77
CA GLY A 131 -12.76 -28.45 1.91
C GLY A 131 -14.05 -27.70 1.56
N GLY A 132 -14.40 -27.56 0.27
CA GLY A 132 -15.62 -26.87 -0.19
C GLY A 132 -15.62 -25.36 0.08
N SER A 133 -14.46 -24.80 0.40
CA SER A 133 -14.30 -23.42 0.93
C SER A 133 -13.71 -22.43 -0.05
N VAL A 134 -13.39 -22.87 -1.27
CA VAL A 134 -12.79 -22.03 -2.31
C VAL A 134 -13.88 -21.65 -3.32
N GLY A 135 -14.16 -20.36 -3.41
CA GLY A 135 -15.08 -19.80 -4.40
C GLY A 135 -14.48 -19.82 -5.81
N GLY A 136 -15.33 -19.80 -6.83
CA GLY A 136 -14.91 -19.87 -8.24
C GLY A 136 -13.91 -18.78 -8.62
N GLY A 137 -14.08 -17.56 -8.10
CA GLY A 137 -13.14 -16.46 -8.35
C GLY A 137 -11.75 -16.71 -7.75
N LEU A 138 -11.68 -17.14 -6.48
CA LEU A 138 -10.41 -17.39 -5.80
C LEU A 138 -9.64 -18.55 -6.44
N SER A 139 -10.35 -19.62 -6.84
CA SER A 139 -9.72 -20.74 -7.57
C SER A 139 -9.12 -20.26 -8.90
N GLU A 140 -9.84 -19.43 -9.67
CA GLU A 140 -9.32 -18.88 -10.93
C GLU A 140 -8.09 -17.98 -10.73
N ALA A 141 -8.09 -17.10 -9.72
CA ALA A 141 -6.96 -16.22 -9.40
C ALA A 141 -5.68 -17.03 -9.09
N LEU A 142 -5.83 -18.08 -8.28
CA LEU A 142 -4.75 -19.00 -7.91
C LEU A 142 -4.30 -19.86 -9.10
N GLN A 143 -5.23 -20.36 -9.93
CA GLN A 143 -4.91 -21.10 -11.15
C GLN A 143 -4.14 -20.24 -12.14
N SER A 144 -4.55 -18.98 -12.33
CA SER A 144 -3.82 -18.02 -13.17
C SER A 144 -2.41 -17.80 -12.64
N ALA A 145 -2.23 -17.70 -11.31
CA ALA A 145 -0.90 -17.56 -10.72
C ALA A 145 -0.03 -18.81 -10.95
N LEU A 146 -0.61 -20.01 -10.81
CA LEU A 146 0.08 -21.26 -11.09
C LEU A 146 0.49 -21.41 -12.57
N GLU A 147 -0.32 -20.90 -13.49
CA GLU A 147 0.00 -20.89 -14.93
C GLU A 147 1.13 -19.92 -15.26
N VAL A 148 1.07 -18.70 -14.72
CA VAL A 148 2.12 -17.68 -14.88
C VAL A 148 3.44 -18.16 -14.28
N GLY A 149 3.43 -18.72 -13.07
CA GLY A 149 4.64 -19.26 -12.44
C GLY A 149 5.26 -20.39 -13.26
N LYS A 150 4.46 -21.34 -13.77
CA LYS A 150 4.96 -22.39 -14.70
C LYS A 150 5.61 -21.78 -15.94
N ARG A 151 4.96 -20.77 -16.53
CA ARG A 151 5.41 -20.10 -17.74
C ARG A 151 6.75 -19.39 -17.51
N VAL A 152 6.90 -18.66 -16.40
CA VAL A 152 8.15 -18.02 -15.99
C VAL A 152 9.25 -19.06 -15.83
N HIS A 153 9.01 -20.19 -15.15
CA HIS A 153 10.02 -21.24 -15.00
C HIS A 153 10.37 -21.97 -16.30
N SER A 154 9.47 -22.01 -17.29
CA SER A 154 9.74 -22.66 -18.58
C SER A 154 10.36 -21.73 -19.63
N GLU A 155 10.05 -20.45 -19.58
CA GLU A 155 10.48 -19.45 -20.58
C GLU A 155 11.73 -18.67 -20.13
N THR A 156 12.07 -18.70 -18.84
CA THR A 156 13.25 -18.01 -18.29
C THR A 156 14.26 -18.98 -17.67
N LYS A 157 15.49 -18.51 -17.45
CA LYS A 157 16.52 -19.26 -16.72
C LYS A 157 16.43 -19.09 -15.20
N LEU A 158 15.31 -18.60 -14.67
CA LEU A 158 15.18 -18.24 -13.26
C LEU A 158 15.44 -19.44 -12.31
N SER A 159 15.02 -20.64 -12.69
CA SER A 159 15.26 -21.88 -11.92
C SER A 159 16.74 -22.26 -11.76
N SER A 160 17.62 -21.69 -12.59
CA SER A 160 19.08 -21.91 -12.47
C SER A 160 19.74 -21.02 -11.41
N VAL A 161 19.04 -20.01 -10.90
CA VAL A 161 19.55 -19.07 -9.88
C VAL A 161 19.58 -19.74 -8.49
N SER A 162 18.59 -20.57 -8.15
CA SER A 162 18.46 -21.22 -6.84
C SER A 162 19.40 -22.43 -6.66
N LEU A 163 19.80 -23.09 -7.75
CA LEU A 163 20.81 -24.16 -7.75
C LEU A 163 22.21 -23.64 -7.33
N SER A 164 22.47 -22.35 -7.54
CA SER A 164 23.74 -21.69 -7.24
C SER A 164 24.11 -21.69 -5.76
N LEU A 165 23.17 -21.86 -4.83
CA LEU A 165 23.43 -21.80 -3.38
C LEU A 165 24.20 -23.02 -2.87
N LEU A 166 23.72 -24.22 -3.21
CA LEU A 166 24.40 -25.47 -2.81
C LEU A 166 25.67 -25.68 -3.63
N ASP A 167 25.69 -25.28 -4.91
CA ASP A 167 26.90 -25.33 -5.73
C ASP A 167 28.00 -24.41 -5.15
N THR A 168 27.64 -23.20 -4.69
CA THR A 168 28.58 -22.29 -4.01
C THR A 168 29.07 -22.88 -2.68
N ALA A 169 28.17 -23.48 -1.91
CA ALA A 169 28.54 -24.13 -0.65
C ALA A 169 29.48 -25.33 -0.86
N LEU A 170 29.25 -26.12 -1.92
CA LEU A 170 30.12 -27.25 -2.27
C LEU A 170 31.48 -26.80 -2.80
N ALA A 171 31.56 -25.70 -3.55
CA ALA A 171 32.82 -25.11 -3.96
C ALA A 171 33.66 -24.66 -2.75
N GLU A 172 33.03 -24.06 -1.74
CA GLU A 172 33.70 -23.70 -0.48
C GLU A 172 34.11 -24.95 0.32
N ALA A 173 33.26 -25.99 0.32
CA ALA A 173 33.56 -27.27 0.96
C ALA A 173 34.80 -27.93 0.35
N GLU A 174 34.92 -27.95 -0.98
CA GLU A 174 36.08 -28.49 -1.71
C GLU A 174 37.39 -27.82 -1.27
N GLY A 175 37.38 -26.51 -1.03
CA GLY A 175 38.51 -25.77 -0.49
C GLY A 175 38.94 -26.18 0.93
N HIS A 176 38.04 -26.76 1.73
CA HIS A 176 38.29 -27.16 3.11
C HIS A 176 38.58 -28.67 3.28
N VAL A 177 37.79 -29.54 2.62
CA VAL A 177 37.90 -31.00 2.75
C VAL A 177 38.75 -31.67 1.66
N GLY A 178 39.10 -30.90 0.62
CA GLY A 178 39.78 -31.37 -0.59
C GLY A 178 38.82 -31.94 -1.63
N ASP A 179 39.34 -32.74 -2.56
CA ASP A 179 38.60 -33.33 -3.68
C ASP A 179 37.28 -34.00 -3.24
N LEU A 180 36.17 -33.46 -3.73
CA LEU A 180 34.82 -33.93 -3.42
C LEU A 180 34.54 -35.32 -3.98
N ALA A 181 35.18 -35.74 -5.08
CA ALA A 181 34.96 -37.06 -5.66
C ALA A 181 35.38 -38.20 -4.69
N GLY A 182 36.29 -37.91 -3.76
CA GLY A 182 36.72 -38.83 -2.71
C GLY A 182 35.93 -38.74 -1.39
N ALA A 183 35.05 -37.75 -1.25
CA ALA A 183 34.38 -37.40 0.01
C ALA A 183 33.11 -38.24 0.28
N ASN A 184 32.83 -38.50 1.55
CA ASN A 184 31.58 -39.10 2.02
C ASN A 184 30.63 -37.98 2.50
N ALA A 185 29.39 -37.99 2.01
CA ALA A 185 28.35 -37.05 2.38
C ALA A 185 27.34 -37.67 3.35
N LEU A 186 26.92 -36.88 4.33
CA LEU A 186 25.77 -37.16 5.19
C LEU A 186 24.70 -36.09 4.98
N VAL A 187 23.48 -36.50 4.62
CA VAL A 187 22.30 -35.64 4.53
C VAL A 187 21.42 -35.93 5.76
N VAL A 188 21.23 -34.92 6.60
CA VAL A 188 20.37 -34.99 7.78
C VAL A 188 19.00 -34.44 7.40
N GLY A 189 17.99 -35.31 7.34
CA GLY A 189 16.65 -34.99 6.88
C GLY A 189 16.28 -35.69 5.56
N ALA A 190 14.97 -35.86 5.34
CA ALA A 190 14.42 -36.45 4.12
C ALA A 190 13.19 -35.67 3.62
N GLY A 191 13.26 -34.34 3.69
CA GLY A 191 12.26 -33.41 3.16
C GLY A 191 12.45 -33.12 1.67
N ALA A 192 11.65 -32.19 1.13
CA ALA A 192 11.71 -31.82 -0.29
C ALA A 192 13.10 -31.29 -0.70
N MET A 193 13.70 -30.42 0.12
CA MET A 193 15.06 -29.88 -0.09
C MET A 193 16.17 -30.92 0.07
N SER A 194 15.95 -31.97 0.87
CA SER A 194 16.88 -33.10 0.99
C SER A 194 16.99 -33.88 -0.33
N GLY A 195 15.90 -33.91 -1.13
CA GLY A 195 15.87 -34.44 -2.50
C GLY A 195 16.85 -33.75 -3.44
N LEU A 196 16.77 -32.42 -3.49
CA LEU A 196 17.66 -31.59 -4.29
C LEU A 196 19.11 -31.71 -3.81
N THR A 197 19.31 -31.64 -2.50
CA THR A 197 20.62 -31.78 -1.85
C THR A 197 21.31 -33.08 -2.24
N ALA A 198 20.63 -34.21 -2.06
CA ALA A 198 21.19 -35.52 -2.38
C ALA A 198 21.54 -35.65 -3.87
N LYS A 199 20.72 -35.06 -4.75
CA LYS A 199 20.97 -35.05 -6.20
C LYS A 199 22.20 -34.21 -6.54
N THR A 200 22.31 -32.99 -6.01
CA THR A 200 23.45 -32.11 -6.27
C THR A 200 24.76 -32.74 -5.77
N LEU A 201 24.75 -33.39 -4.60
CA LEU A 201 25.90 -34.15 -4.08
C LEU A 201 26.32 -35.29 -5.01
N LYS A 202 25.35 -36.00 -5.59
CA LYS A 202 25.62 -37.06 -6.58
C LYS A 202 26.20 -36.49 -7.87
N ASP A 203 25.66 -35.36 -8.34
CA ASP A 203 26.11 -34.72 -9.58
C ASP A 203 27.56 -34.19 -9.43
N HIS A 204 27.98 -33.82 -8.22
CA HIS A 204 29.37 -33.49 -7.86
C HIS A 204 30.28 -34.72 -7.63
N GLY A 205 29.75 -35.94 -7.78
CA GLY A 205 30.55 -37.17 -7.79
C GLY A 205 31.00 -37.68 -6.42
N LEU A 206 30.37 -37.26 -5.32
CA LEU A 206 30.75 -37.70 -3.98
C LEU A 206 30.71 -39.24 -3.86
N LYS A 207 31.73 -39.82 -3.21
CA LYS A 207 31.99 -41.27 -3.15
C LYS A 207 30.87 -42.06 -2.51
N ARG A 208 30.31 -41.55 -1.41
CA ARG A 208 29.22 -42.17 -0.65
C ARG A 208 28.27 -41.08 -0.19
N ILE A 209 26.97 -41.34 -0.30
CA ILE A 209 25.91 -40.46 0.19
C ILE A 209 25.07 -41.26 1.17
N ARG A 210 25.00 -40.79 2.41
CA ARG A 210 24.12 -41.34 3.45
C ARG A 210 23.03 -40.36 3.81
N VAL A 211 21.83 -40.88 4.01
CA VAL A 211 20.65 -40.11 4.41
C VAL A 211 20.20 -40.59 5.78
N ILE A 212 20.22 -39.70 6.77
CA ILE A 212 19.73 -40.00 8.11
C ILE A 212 18.43 -39.23 8.37
N ASN A 213 17.38 -39.93 8.81
CA ASN A 213 16.08 -39.30 9.06
C ASN A 213 15.28 -40.03 10.16
N ARG A 214 14.43 -39.30 10.88
CA ARG A 214 13.58 -39.85 11.95
C ARG A 214 12.65 -40.97 11.46
N THR A 215 12.17 -40.86 10.23
CA THR A 215 11.39 -41.93 9.58
C THR A 215 12.27 -42.64 8.57
N LEU A 216 12.66 -43.88 8.89
CA LEU A 216 13.56 -44.69 8.05
C LEU A 216 13.03 -44.85 6.62
N ASP A 217 11.73 -45.09 6.44
CA ASP A 217 11.12 -45.23 5.11
C ASP A 217 11.32 -44.00 4.21
N LYS A 218 11.34 -42.79 4.79
CA LYS A 218 11.60 -41.56 4.04
C LYS A 218 13.08 -41.47 3.62
N ALA A 219 14.00 -41.84 4.51
CA ALA A 219 15.43 -41.91 4.19
C ALA A 219 15.71 -42.96 3.09
N LEU A 220 15.09 -44.14 3.18
CA LEU A 220 15.22 -45.20 2.17
C LEU A 220 14.81 -44.73 0.77
N ARG A 221 13.65 -44.06 0.66
CA ARG A 221 13.18 -43.51 -0.62
C ARG A 221 14.15 -42.49 -1.22
N LEU A 222 14.65 -41.58 -0.38
CA LEU A 222 15.59 -40.55 -0.82
C LEU A 222 16.93 -41.16 -1.23
N ALA A 223 17.52 -42.00 -0.38
CA ALA A 223 18.79 -42.67 -0.64
C ALA A 223 18.74 -43.51 -1.93
N GLN A 224 17.64 -44.24 -2.16
CA GLN A 224 17.45 -45.03 -3.38
C GLN A 224 17.49 -44.18 -4.66
N SER A 225 16.98 -42.95 -4.63
CA SER A 225 16.97 -42.05 -5.80
C SER A 225 18.37 -41.64 -6.26
N VAL A 226 19.34 -41.65 -5.35
CA VAL A 226 20.74 -41.28 -5.62
C VAL A 226 21.69 -42.46 -5.60
N GLY A 227 21.25 -43.65 -5.18
CA GLY A 227 22.10 -44.83 -5.00
C GLY A 227 22.93 -44.77 -3.71
N GLY A 228 22.43 -44.07 -2.70
CA GLY A 228 23.02 -43.96 -1.37
C GLY A 228 22.48 -44.97 -0.36
N GLU A 229 22.89 -44.82 0.89
CA GLU A 229 22.44 -45.64 2.03
C GLU A 229 21.55 -44.82 2.98
N ALA A 230 20.62 -45.48 3.64
CA ALA A 230 19.68 -44.84 4.57
C ALA A 230 19.88 -45.34 6.00
N VAL A 231 19.79 -44.42 6.96
CA VAL A 231 19.95 -44.70 8.39
C VAL A 231 18.80 -44.05 9.16
N GLU A 232 18.31 -44.73 10.20
CA GLU A 232 17.33 -44.16 11.11
C GLU A 232 18.00 -43.17 12.06
N LEU A 233 17.40 -41.99 12.25
CA LEU A 233 17.93 -40.96 13.14
C LEU A 233 17.76 -41.38 14.61
N THR A 234 18.84 -41.89 15.19
CA THR A 234 19.06 -42.10 16.62
C THR A 234 20.35 -41.39 17.02
N GLN A 235 20.53 -41.07 18.30
CA GLN A 235 21.73 -40.38 18.77
C GLN A 235 23.01 -41.17 18.46
N GLU A 236 22.98 -42.49 18.67
CA GLU A 236 24.11 -43.38 18.38
C GLU A 236 24.45 -43.41 16.89
N ASN A 237 23.43 -43.51 16.03
CA ASN A 237 23.63 -43.49 14.58
C ASN A 237 24.15 -42.14 14.12
N LEU A 238 23.59 -41.03 14.63
CA LEU A 238 23.98 -39.68 14.25
C LEU A 238 25.48 -39.45 14.51
N VAL A 239 25.96 -39.80 15.72
CA VAL A 239 27.38 -39.70 16.08
C VAL A 239 28.25 -40.53 15.14
N ARG A 240 27.87 -41.79 14.88
CA ARG A 240 28.61 -42.71 14.00
C ARG A 240 28.67 -42.22 12.55
N GLU A 241 27.58 -41.63 12.06
CA GLU A 241 27.48 -41.16 10.68
C GLU A 241 28.25 -39.86 10.47
N ILE A 242 28.21 -38.92 11.42
CA ILE A 242 29.06 -37.72 11.38
C ILE A 242 30.54 -38.10 11.39
N ALA A 243 30.91 -39.12 12.18
CA ALA A 243 32.29 -39.60 12.24
C ALA A 243 32.81 -40.03 10.87
N GLN A 244 31.97 -40.64 10.02
CA GLN A 244 32.35 -41.17 8.70
C GLN A 244 32.17 -40.20 7.52
N ALA A 245 31.55 -39.04 7.75
CA ALA A 245 31.26 -38.04 6.74
C ALA A 245 32.33 -36.93 6.69
N ASP A 246 32.63 -36.46 5.48
CA ASP A 246 33.49 -35.30 5.23
C ASP A 246 32.64 -34.04 5.03
N VAL A 247 31.48 -34.18 4.36
CA VAL A 247 30.51 -33.11 4.12
C VAL A 247 29.17 -33.50 4.76
N ILE A 248 28.69 -32.68 5.69
CA ILE A 248 27.43 -32.88 6.41
C ILE A 248 26.47 -31.79 5.97
N VAL A 249 25.33 -32.15 5.40
CA VAL A 249 24.29 -31.19 4.99
C VAL A 249 23.05 -31.43 5.84
N SER A 250 22.70 -30.44 6.66
CA SER A 250 21.47 -30.49 7.45
C SER A 250 20.35 -29.76 6.75
N VAL A 251 19.24 -30.46 6.58
CA VAL A 251 18.04 -30.00 5.87
C VAL A 251 16.81 -30.60 6.54
N THR A 252 16.68 -30.38 7.85
CA THR A 252 15.51 -30.84 8.61
C THR A 252 14.46 -29.74 8.79
N GLY A 253 13.27 -30.15 9.23
CA GLY A 253 12.24 -29.24 9.75
C GLY A 253 12.04 -29.46 11.26
N ALA A 254 13.10 -29.84 11.97
CA ALA A 254 13.04 -30.06 13.41
C ALA A 254 12.85 -28.73 14.15
N ARG A 255 12.17 -28.78 15.30
CA ARG A 255 12.09 -27.64 16.22
C ARG A 255 13.30 -27.72 17.15
N GLY A 256 14.34 -26.94 16.87
CA GLY A 256 15.56 -26.83 17.67
C GLY A 256 16.78 -27.53 17.07
N ILE A 257 17.92 -27.42 17.76
CA ILE A 257 19.22 -27.95 17.34
C ILE A 257 19.17 -29.48 17.19
N VAL A 258 19.60 -29.96 16.03
CA VAL A 258 19.76 -31.38 15.71
C VAL A 258 21.22 -31.81 15.87
N LEU A 259 22.15 -30.89 15.58
CA LEU A 259 23.59 -31.10 15.64
C LEU A 259 24.18 -30.13 16.67
N ASP A 260 24.25 -30.59 17.93
CA ASP A 260 24.87 -29.86 19.03
C ASP A 260 26.39 -30.13 19.12
N GLU A 261 27.09 -29.28 19.89
CA GLU A 261 28.54 -29.37 20.10
C GLU A 261 28.95 -30.73 20.68
N ASP A 262 28.21 -31.25 21.67
CA ASP A 262 28.49 -32.52 22.34
C ASP A 262 28.42 -33.71 21.37
N THR A 263 27.43 -33.72 20.47
CA THR A 263 27.27 -34.75 19.43
C THR A 263 28.44 -34.73 18.46
N VAL A 264 28.88 -33.54 18.04
CA VAL A 264 30.01 -33.38 17.13
C VAL A 264 31.32 -33.79 17.81
N ILE A 265 31.57 -33.36 19.06
CA ILE A 265 32.73 -33.78 19.85
C ILE A 265 32.76 -35.30 20.03
N ALA A 266 31.63 -35.91 20.37
CA ALA A 266 31.52 -37.37 20.51
C ALA A 266 31.86 -38.09 19.21
N SER A 267 31.47 -37.52 18.04
CA SER A 267 31.80 -38.10 16.73
C SER A 267 33.29 -38.05 16.42
N LEU A 268 33.97 -36.96 16.79
CA LEU A 268 35.42 -36.78 16.58
C LEU A 268 36.24 -37.74 17.44
N GLN A 269 35.71 -38.16 18.60
CA GLN A 269 36.39 -39.11 19.50
C GLN A 269 36.28 -40.58 19.05
N GLN A 270 35.38 -40.91 18.12
CA GLN A 270 35.16 -42.29 17.70
C GLN A 270 36.21 -42.83 16.73
N ASP A 271 36.94 -41.98 16.00
CA ASP A 271 37.83 -42.44 14.93
C ASP A 271 39.04 -41.49 14.73
N LEU A 272 40.17 -41.80 15.40
CA LEU A 272 41.39 -40.98 15.40
C LEU A 272 42.18 -41.03 14.07
N ASP A 273 41.81 -41.92 13.14
CA ASP A 273 42.54 -42.18 11.89
C ASP A 273 41.91 -41.50 10.65
N GLN A 274 40.79 -40.76 10.80
CA GLN A 274 40.11 -40.06 9.69
C GLN A 274 40.60 -38.63 9.44
N LYS A 275 40.27 -38.09 8.25
CA LYS A 275 40.53 -36.70 7.86
C LYS A 275 39.98 -35.75 8.93
N LEU A 276 40.84 -34.87 9.44
CA LEU A 276 40.47 -33.92 10.49
C LEU A 276 39.46 -32.87 9.99
N ASN A 277 39.50 -32.52 8.70
CA ASN A 277 38.66 -31.44 8.15
C ASN A 277 37.26 -31.95 7.78
N LYS A 278 36.23 -31.42 8.45
CA LYS A 278 34.82 -31.67 8.15
C LYS A 278 34.11 -30.35 7.80
N PHE A 279 33.17 -30.40 6.86
CA PHE A 279 32.41 -29.24 6.44
C PHE A 279 30.91 -29.47 6.65
N PHE A 280 30.27 -28.54 7.34
CA PHE A 280 28.87 -28.57 7.68
C PHE A 280 28.14 -27.49 6.89
N ILE A 281 27.05 -27.86 6.23
CA ILE A 281 26.18 -26.96 5.48
C ILE A 281 24.82 -26.99 6.17
N ASP A 282 24.41 -25.87 6.73
CA ASP A 282 23.10 -25.72 7.36
C ASP A 282 22.13 -25.02 6.40
N LEU A 283 21.21 -25.79 5.83
CA LEU A 283 20.14 -25.31 4.97
C LEU A 283 18.78 -25.28 5.69
N ALA A 284 18.74 -25.56 7.00
CA ALA A 284 17.52 -25.56 7.79
C ALA A 284 17.21 -24.18 8.39
N LEU A 285 15.91 -23.93 8.58
CA LEU A 285 15.38 -22.78 9.32
C LEU A 285 14.21 -23.29 10.20
N PRO A 286 14.32 -23.19 11.54
CA PRO A 286 15.48 -22.73 12.31
C PRO A 286 16.74 -23.58 12.07
N TYR A 287 17.92 -23.01 12.36
CA TYR A 287 19.20 -23.68 12.14
C TYR A 287 19.26 -25.02 12.89
N ASP A 288 19.64 -26.07 12.16
CA ASP A 288 19.80 -27.40 12.72
C ASP A 288 21.13 -27.53 13.51
N ILE A 289 22.10 -26.68 13.21
CA ILE A 289 23.47 -26.76 13.73
C ILE A 289 23.71 -25.66 14.76
N ALA A 290 24.21 -26.05 15.94
CA ALA A 290 24.56 -25.10 16.98
C ALA A 290 25.74 -24.20 16.54
N VAL A 291 25.72 -22.92 16.92
CA VAL A 291 26.73 -21.93 16.50
C VAL A 291 28.13 -22.34 16.96
N GLU A 292 28.22 -22.95 18.14
CA GLU A 292 29.43 -23.42 18.79
C GLU A 292 30.16 -24.50 17.98
N VAL A 293 29.44 -25.27 17.14
CA VAL A 293 30.05 -26.27 16.24
C VAL A 293 31.04 -25.61 15.28
N GLY A 294 30.79 -24.37 14.87
CA GLY A 294 31.67 -23.60 13.99
C GLY A 294 32.97 -23.14 14.65
N GLU A 295 33.06 -23.19 15.98
CA GLU A 295 34.25 -22.80 16.76
C GLU A 295 35.23 -23.96 16.95
N LEU A 296 34.81 -25.19 16.62
CA LEU A 296 35.62 -26.39 16.78
C LEU A 296 36.78 -26.44 15.76
N PRO A 297 37.97 -26.90 16.17
CA PRO A 297 39.12 -27.00 15.27
C PRO A 297 38.84 -27.99 14.13
N HIS A 298 39.30 -27.63 12.93
CA HIS A 298 39.12 -28.40 11.70
C HIS A 298 37.67 -28.52 11.19
N ILE A 299 36.71 -27.89 11.86
CA ILE A 299 35.32 -27.82 11.43
C ILE A 299 35.06 -26.45 10.78
N ARG A 300 34.28 -26.45 9.70
CA ARG A 300 33.66 -25.24 9.15
C ARG A 300 32.17 -25.46 9.05
N VAL A 301 31.40 -24.47 9.47
CA VAL A 301 29.94 -24.43 9.33
C VAL A 301 29.59 -23.29 8.38
N LEU A 302 28.79 -23.60 7.37
CA LEU A 302 28.27 -22.64 6.42
C LEU A 302 26.74 -22.71 6.41
N ASN A 303 26.11 -21.67 6.96
CA ASN A 303 24.66 -21.52 6.97
C ASN A 303 24.17 -20.68 5.78
N LEU A 304 22.86 -20.57 5.60
CA LEU A 304 22.25 -19.78 4.52
C LEU A 304 22.73 -18.31 4.47
N ASP A 305 22.91 -17.66 5.61
CA ASP A 305 23.48 -16.30 5.68
C ASP A 305 24.94 -16.25 5.21
N GLY A 306 25.72 -17.28 5.53
CA GLY A 306 27.10 -17.45 5.07
C GLY A 306 27.17 -17.64 3.55
N ILE A 307 26.32 -18.49 2.99
CA ILE A 307 26.24 -18.72 1.53
C ILE A 307 25.87 -17.41 0.82
N SER A 308 24.90 -16.67 1.35
CA SER A 308 24.46 -15.39 0.79
C SER A 308 25.60 -14.37 0.73
N ARG A 309 26.45 -14.30 1.77
CA ARG A 309 27.64 -13.43 1.79
C ARG A 309 28.73 -13.87 0.80
N LEU A 310 28.90 -15.17 0.58
CA LEU A 310 29.85 -15.70 -0.42
C LEU A 310 29.41 -15.39 -1.85
N ILE A 311 28.10 -15.39 -2.12
CA ILE A 311 27.58 -14.99 -3.43
C ILE A 311 27.80 -13.49 -3.66
N ALA A 312 27.58 -12.66 -2.65
CA ALA A 312 27.81 -11.22 -2.71
C ALA A 312 29.29 -10.83 -2.92
N SER A 313 30.26 -11.68 -2.55
CA SER A 313 31.68 -11.36 -2.72
C SER A 313 32.26 -11.73 -4.11
N ASN A 314 31.57 -12.55 -4.91
CA ASN A 314 32.00 -12.99 -6.25
C ASN A 314 31.56 -12.04 -7.40
N GLU A 315 31.20 -10.79 -7.07
CA GLU A 315 30.37 -9.84 -7.85
C GLU A 315 30.90 -9.31 -9.20
N HIS A 316 32.11 -9.64 -9.69
CA HIS A 316 32.66 -8.98 -10.89
C HIS A 316 32.28 -9.60 -12.25
N ALA A 317 31.64 -10.78 -12.31
CA ALA A 317 31.32 -11.45 -13.59
C ALA A 317 29.88 -11.98 -13.76
N GLN A 318 29.07 -12.09 -12.69
CA GLN A 318 27.75 -12.74 -12.73
C GLN A 318 26.55 -11.78 -12.69
N SER A 319 26.73 -10.52 -12.26
CA SER A 319 25.62 -9.59 -11.97
C SER A 319 24.80 -9.18 -13.20
N GLU A 320 25.39 -9.06 -14.39
CA GLU A 320 24.67 -8.63 -15.60
C GLU A 320 23.71 -9.71 -16.13
N SER A 321 24.05 -11.00 -15.96
CA SER A 321 23.23 -12.14 -16.43
C SER A 321 22.10 -12.52 -15.47
N VAL A 322 22.23 -12.30 -14.16
CA VAL A 322 21.15 -12.60 -13.20
C VAL A 322 20.09 -11.50 -13.21
N LEU A 323 20.52 -10.24 -13.27
CA LEU A 323 19.61 -9.10 -13.40
C LEU A 323 18.79 -9.16 -14.69
N SER A 324 19.38 -9.63 -15.81
CA SER A 324 18.64 -9.82 -17.06
C SER A 324 17.59 -10.92 -16.96
N VAL A 325 17.88 -12.04 -16.30
CA VAL A 325 16.92 -13.14 -16.08
C VAL A 325 15.77 -12.71 -15.17
N ILE A 326 16.05 -11.93 -14.12
CA ILE A 326 15.01 -11.36 -13.25
C ILE A 326 14.17 -10.34 -14.02
N ALA A 327 14.78 -9.51 -14.87
CA ALA A 327 14.06 -8.55 -15.71
C ALA A 327 13.14 -9.25 -16.72
N GLU A 328 13.59 -10.33 -17.36
CA GLU A 328 12.77 -11.18 -18.25
C GLU A 328 11.57 -11.78 -17.49
N ALA A 329 11.80 -12.32 -16.30
CA ALA A 329 10.73 -12.88 -15.46
C ALA A 329 9.70 -11.80 -15.05
N ARG A 330 10.16 -10.60 -14.67
CA ARG A 330 9.29 -9.46 -14.34
C ARG A 330 8.47 -8.99 -15.54
N ALA A 331 9.07 -8.94 -16.74
CA ALA A 331 8.35 -8.57 -17.96
C ALA A 331 7.22 -9.56 -18.31
N LEU A 332 7.45 -10.86 -18.09
CA LEU A 332 6.40 -11.88 -18.26
C LEU A 332 5.24 -11.69 -17.26
N ILE A 333 5.56 -11.35 -16.01
CA ILE A 333 4.56 -11.08 -14.96
C ILE A 333 3.78 -9.79 -15.27
N GLU A 334 4.46 -8.73 -15.72
CA GLU A 334 3.82 -7.47 -16.12
C GLU A 334 2.82 -7.70 -17.26
N GLN A 335 3.22 -8.46 -18.29
CA GLN A 335 2.31 -8.84 -19.36
C GLN A 335 1.12 -9.68 -18.85
N ALA A 336 1.36 -10.62 -17.93
CA ALA A 336 0.31 -11.42 -17.34
C ALA A 336 -0.68 -10.60 -16.50
N MET A 337 -0.22 -9.53 -15.84
CA MET A 337 -1.07 -8.59 -15.12
C MET A 337 -2.00 -7.83 -16.06
N VAL A 338 -1.51 -7.39 -17.22
CA VAL A 338 -2.33 -6.75 -18.26
C VAL A 338 -3.40 -7.74 -18.77
N ASP A 339 -2.99 -8.98 -19.08
CA ASP A 339 -3.89 -10.02 -19.58
C ASP A 339 -4.95 -10.41 -18.53
N ASP A 340 -4.59 -10.43 -17.25
CA ASP A 340 -5.51 -10.69 -16.14
C ASP A 340 -6.50 -9.55 -15.92
N ALA A 341 -6.05 -8.29 -15.93
CA ALA A 341 -6.90 -7.12 -15.80
C ALA A 341 -7.96 -7.07 -16.91
N ALA A 342 -7.57 -7.34 -18.16
CA ALA A 342 -8.50 -7.43 -19.29
C ALA A 342 -9.53 -8.55 -19.09
N ARG A 343 -9.11 -9.73 -18.62
CA ARG A 343 -10.02 -10.84 -18.29
C ARG A 343 -10.99 -10.48 -17.16
N ARG A 344 -10.55 -9.80 -16.10
CA ARG A 344 -11.40 -9.36 -14.98
C ARG A 344 -12.41 -8.30 -15.44
N ALA A 345 -11.99 -7.33 -16.25
CA ALA A 345 -12.88 -6.30 -16.80
C ALA A 345 -14.00 -6.92 -17.66
N ALA A 346 -13.67 -7.87 -18.53
CA ALA A 346 -14.66 -8.59 -19.35
C ALA A 346 -15.71 -9.34 -18.49
N ARG A 347 -15.31 -9.91 -17.35
CA ARG A 347 -16.22 -10.63 -16.43
C ARG A 347 -17.18 -9.69 -15.71
N ARG A 348 -16.74 -8.50 -15.31
CA ARG A 348 -17.59 -7.51 -14.62
C ARG A 348 -18.84 -7.14 -15.42
N VAL A 349 -18.75 -7.17 -16.75
CA VAL A 349 -19.85 -6.79 -17.65
C VAL A 349 -20.81 -7.94 -17.98
N SER A 350 -20.42 -9.20 -17.76
CA SER A 350 -21.24 -10.36 -18.13
C SER A 350 -22.61 -10.42 -17.41
N PRO A 351 -22.71 -10.18 -16.08
CA PRO A 351 -24.00 -10.12 -15.39
C PRO A 351 -24.92 -9.01 -15.91
N THR A 352 -24.37 -7.83 -16.18
CA THR A 352 -25.10 -6.68 -16.73
C THR A 352 -25.67 -6.98 -18.12
N VAL A 353 -24.89 -7.67 -18.96
CA VAL A 353 -25.36 -8.15 -20.27
C VAL A 353 -26.51 -9.15 -20.13
N THR A 354 -26.45 -10.05 -19.16
CA THR A 354 -27.52 -11.02 -18.90
C THR A 354 -28.79 -10.29 -18.44
N ALA A 355 -28.68 -9.36 -17.50
CA ALA A 355 -29.79 -8.54 -17.02
C ALA A 355 -30.45 -7.72 -18.15
N LEU A 356 -29.64 -7.14 -19.04
CA LEU A 356 -30.13 -6.40 -20.21
C LEU A 356 -30.96 -7.28 -21.15
N ARG A 357 -30.51 -8.51 -21.41
CA ARG A 357 -31.25 -9.48 -22.23
C ARG A 357 -32.58 -9.86 -21.59
N GLU A 358 -32.57 -10.16 -20.30
CA GLU A 358 -33.78 -10.50 -19.55
C GLU A 358 -34.81 -9.36 -19.55
N GLN A 359 -34.36 -8.12 -19.34
CA GLN A 359 -35.24 -6.94 -19.38
C GLN A 359 -35.89 -6.75 -20.74
N ALA A 360 -35.13 -6.92 -21.83
CA ALA A 360 -35.68 -6.75 -23.16
C ALA A 360 -36.70 -7.84 -23.52
N ILE A 361 -36.45 -9.09 -23.12
CA ILE A 361 -37.41 -10.18 -23.27
C ILE A 361 -38.69 -9.85 -22.48
N MET A 362 -38.57 -9.40 -21.22
CA MET A 362 -39.73 -8.98 -20.42
C MET A 362 -40.56 -7.86 -21.06
N ILE A 363 -39.90 -6.87 -21.68
CA ILE A 363 -40.59 -5.78 -22.40
C ILE A 363 -41.33 -6.32 -23.62
N VAL A 364 -40.68 -7.17 -24.41
CA VAL A 364 -41.29 -7.80 -25.59
C VAL A 364 -42.51 -8.63 -25.21
N ASP A 365 -42.42 -9.42 -24.14
CA ASP A 365 -43.53 -10.22 -23.64
C ASP A 365 -44.71 -9.35 -23.17
N ALA A 366 -44.42 -8.28 -22.43
CA ALA A 366 -45.44 -7.35 -21.94
C ALA A 366 -46.16 -6.62 -23.09
N GLU A 367 -45.43 -6.16 -24.10
CA GLU A 367 -46.02 -5.52 -25.29
C GLU A 367 -46.77 -6.51 -26.17
N PHE A 368 -46.28 -7.74 -26.30
CA PHE A 368 -46.96 -8.80 -27.03
C PHE A 368 -48.30 -9.16 -26.38
N GLU A 369 -48.37 -9.29 -25.06
CA GLU A 369 -49.63 -9.54 -24.36
C GLU A 369 -50.61 -8.36 -24.47
N ARG A 370 -50.13 -7.10 -24.48
CA ARG A 370 -50.97 -5.92 -24.78
C ARG A 370 -51.55 -5.98 -26.20
N LEU A 371 -50.73 -6.32 -27.18
CA LEU A 371 -51.15 -6.47 -28.58
C LEU A 371 -52.20 -7.57 -28.74
N LYS A 372 -51.96 -8.74 -28.13
CA LYS A 372 -52.85 -9.89 -28.13
C LYS A 372 -54.23 -9.57 -27.53
N ASN A 373 -54.25 -8.88 -26.38
CA ASN A 373 -55.49 -8.43 -25.74
C ASN A 373 -56.28 -7.43 -26.61
N LYS A 374 -55.58 -6.59 -27.39
CA LYS A 374 -56.21 -5.57 -28.24
C LYS A 374 -56.73 -6.12 -29.57
N LEU A 375 -56.06 -7.12 -30.13
CA LEU A 375 -56.47 -7.79 -31.37
C LEU A 375 -57.61 -8.80 -31.12
N GLY A 376 -57.70 -9.41 -29.93
CA GLY A 376 -58.78 -10.33 -29.57
C GLY A 376 -58.94 -11.48 -30.58
N ALA A 377 -60.18 -11.97 -30.79
CA ALA A 377 -60.49 -13.09 -31.68
C ALA A 377 -60.42 -12.75 -33.20
N SER A 378 -59.96 -11.55 -33.57
CA SER A 378 -59.95 -11.09 -34.97
C SER A 378 -58.74 -11.61 -35.78
N VAL A 379 -57.79 -12.30 -35.14
CA VAL A 379 -56.57 -12.84 -35.75
C VAL A 379 -56.41 -14.30 -35.36
N SER A 380 -55.90 -15.14 -36.27
CA SER A 380 -55.70 -16.57 -35.99
C SER A 380 -54.54 -16.83 -35.02
N ASP A 381 -54.65 -17.89 -34.21
CA ASP A 381 -53.61 -18.29 -33.25
C ASP A 381 -52.26 -18.54 -33.92
N ALA A 382 -52.27 -19.05 -35.16
CA ALA A 382 -51.07 -19.27 -35.96
C ALA A 382 -50.36 -17.94 -36.31
N ALA A 383 -51.12 -16.89 -36.64
CA ALA A 383 -50.57 -15.57 -36.92
C ALA A 383 -50.05 -14.89 -35.64
N ILE A 384 -50.73 -15.06 -34.51
CA ILE A 384 -50.29 -14.55 -33.19
C ILE A 384 -48.95 -15.18 -32.78
N ALA A 385 -48.79 -16.50 -32.95
CA ALA A 385 -47.53 -17.19 -32.66
C ALA A 385 -46.37 -16.71 -33.56
N GLU A 386 -46.63 -16.44 -34.84
CA GLU A 386 -45.60 -15.96 -35.78
C GLU A 386 -45.18 -14.52 -35.46
N ILE A 387 -46.12 -13.67 -35.01
CA ILE A 387 -45.83 -12.31 -34.53
C ILE A 387 -44.93 -12.37 -33.28
N SER A 388 -45.25 -13.24 -32.30
CA SER A 388 -44.43 -13.41 -31.09
C SER A 388 -42.99 -13.81 -31.42
N LYS A 389 -42.80 -14.82 -32.29
CA LYS A 389 -41.47 -15.25 -32.75
C LYS A 389 -40.73 -14.12 -33.46
N THR A 390 -41.42 -13.34 -34.27
CA THR A 390 -40.82 -12.22 -35.00
C THR A 390 -40.35 -11.12 -34.06
N LEU A 391 -41.13 -10.78 -33.03
CA LEU A 391 -40.77 -9.79 -32.02
C LEU A 391 -39.55 -10.23 -31.19
N HIS A 392 -39.55 -11.47 -30.68
CA HIS A 392 -38.42 -12.04 -29.95
C HIS A 392 -37.14 -12.05 -30.78
N ARG A 393 -37.22 -12.53 -32.03
CA ARG A 393 -36.07 -12.54 -32.96
C ARG A 393 -35.56 -11.12 -33.28
N THR A 394 -36.44 -10.13 -33.28
CA THR A 394 -36.06 -8.73 -33.51
C THR A 394 -35.34 -8.17 -32.29
N ALA A 395 -35.83 -8.42 -31.08
CA ALA A 395 -35.18 -8.00 -29.85
C ALA A 395 -33.80 -8.66 -29.67
N ASP A 396 -33.71 -9.98 -29.91
CA ASP A 396 -32.44 -10.71 -29.88
C ASP A 396 -31.41 -10.08 -30.84
N LYS A 397 -31.83 -9.73 -32.06
CA LYS A 397 -30.96 -9.08 -33.06
C LYS A 397 -30.53 -7.67 -32.65
N ILE A 398 -31.42 -6.88 -32.04
CA ILE A 398 -31.11 -5.51 -31.58
C ILE A 398 -30.08 -5.54 -30.45
N ILE A 399 -30.16 -6.52 -29.54
CA ILE A 399 -29.30 -6.59 -28.34
C ILE A 399 -27.98 -7.30 -28.62
N HIS A 400 -27.93 -8.19 -29.61
CA HIS A 400 -26.74 -8.97 -29.93
C HIS A 400 -25.51 -8.10 -30.22
N THR A 401 -25.61 -7.14 -31.14
CA THR A 401 -24.46 -6.31 -31.54
C THR A 401 -23.95 -5.39 -30.41
N PRO A 402 -24.80 -4.65 -29.67
CA PRO A 402 -24.36 -3.89 -28.50
C PRO A 402 -23.73 -4.76 -27.42
N THR A 403 -24.30 -5.93 -27.15
CA THR A 403 -23.75 -6.89 -26.17
C THR A 403 -22.34 -7.34 -26.53
N VAL A 404 -22.11 -7.68 -27.80
CA VAL A 404 -20.80 -8.13 -28.28
C VAL A 404 -19.80 -6.99 -28.22
N LYS A 405 -20.17 -5.79 -28.67
CA LYS A 405 -19.26 -4.63 -28.62
C LYS A 405 -18.92 -4.18 -27.21
N VAL A 406 -19.85 -4.25 -26.28
CA VAL A 406 -19.55 -3.93 -24.88
C VAL A 406 -18.55 -4.94 -24.28
N LYS A 407 -18.67 -6.23 -24.58
CA LYS A 407 -17.68 -7.24 -24.12
C LYS A 407 -16.29 -7.03 -24.74
N GLU A 408 -16.24 -6.65 -26.01
CA GLU A 408 -14.97 -6.32 -26.68
C GLU A 408 -14.35 -5.05 -26.10
N LEU A 409 -15.15 -4.00 -25.90
CA LEU A 409 -14.69 -2.72 -25.37
C LEU A 409 -14.29 -2.80 -23.89
N ALA A 410 -14.94 -3.65 -23.09
CA ALA A 410 -14.54 -3.92 -21.72
C ALA A 410 -13.22 -4.70 -21.62
N SER A 411 -12.86 -5.44 -22.67
CA SER A 411 -11.55 -6.11 -22.77
C SER A 411 -10.46 -5.18 -23.32
N ALA A 412 -10.84 -4.05 -23.92
CA ALA A 412 -9.92 -3.04 -24.45
C ALA A 412 -9.68 -1.97 -23.38
N ASP A 413 -8.41 -1.67 -23.10
CA ASP A 413 -7.98 -0.73 -22.08
C ASP A 413 -8.48 0.69 -22.37
N SER A 414 -9.69 1.00 -21.90
CA SER A 414 -10.44 2.19 -22.29
C SER A 414 -10.82 3.07 -21.10
N GLY A 415 -10.45 2.69 -19.87
CA GLY A 415 -10.70 3.49 -18.66
C GLY A 415 -12.19 3.77 -18.36
N VAL A 416 -13.11 3.20 -19.11
CA VAL A 416 -14.57 3.40 -19.01
C VAL A 416 -15.20 2.15 -18.41
N ASP A 417 -15.94 2.32 -17.30
CA ASP A 417 -16.72 1.25 -16.69
C ASP A 417 -18.02 1.02 -17.48
N TYR A 418 -17.97 0.16 -18.49
CA TYR A 418 -19.13 -0.18 -19.32
C TYR A 418 -20.24 -0.91 -18.54
N ALA A 419 -19.92 -1.61 -17.44
CA ALA A 419 -20.95 -2.23 -16.61
C ALA A 419 -21.78 -1.13 -15.91
N ALA A 420 -21.11 -0.12 -15.35
CA ALA A 420 -21.76 1.05 -14.78
C ALA A 420 -22.57 1.81 -15.83
N ALA A 421 -22.00 2.06 -17.01
CA ALA A 421 -22.69 2.75 -18.10
C ALA A 421 -23.96 2.01 -18.56
N LEU A 422 -23.91 0.68 -18.72
CA LEU A 422 -25.09 -0.13 -19.06
C LEU A 422 -26.14 -0.12 -17.94
N ASN A 423 -25.72 -0.21 -16.68
CA ASN A 423 -26.63 -0.11 -15.54
C ASN A 423 -27.36 1.24 -15.52
N MET A 424 -26.65 2.34 -15.79
CA MET A 424 -27.24 3.69 -15.85
C MET A 424 -28.15 3.89 -17.06
N LEU A 425 -27.76 3.39 -18.24
CA LEU A 425 -28.52 3.58 -19.48
C LEU A 425 -29.83 2.78 -19.52
N PHE A 426 -29.88 1.63 -18.83
CA PHE A 426 -31.02 0.70 -18.89
C PHE A 426 -31.70 0.45 -17.54
N ASP A 427 -31.25 1.09 -16.47
CA ASP A 427 -31.79 0.97 -15.10
C ASP A 427 -31.86 -0.50 -14.63
N LEU A 428 -30.75 -1.21 -14.78
CA LEU A 428 -30.68 -2.67 -14.58
C LEU A 428 -30.59 -3.09 -13.10
N SER A 429 -30.32 -2.14 -12.18
CA SER A 429 -29.98 -2.41 -10.78
C SER A 429 -31.19 -2.54 -9.85
N ALA A 430 -32.39 -2.16 -10.29
CA ALA A 430 -33.58 -2.07 -9.42
C ALA A 430 -34.26 -3.42 -9.07
N ARG A 431 -33.71 -4.59 -9.43
CA ARG A 431 -34.41 -5.88 -9.28
C ARG A 431 -33.68 -7.00 -8.54
N THR A 432 -32.46 -6.78 -8.05
CA THR A 432 -31.82 -7.73 -7.13
C THR A 432 -32.38 -7.49 -5.72
N ARG A 433 -33.29 -8.37 -5.27
CA ARG A 433 -33.95 -8.28 -3.95
C ARG A 433 -32.93 -8.29 -2.80
N GLU A 434 -32.88 -7.23 -2.00
CA GLU A 434 -32.39 -7.26 -0.62
C GLU A 434 -33.52 -7.62 0.36
N PRO A 435 -33.25 -8.34 1.47
CA PRO A 435 -34.24 -8.61 2.49
C PRO A 435 -34.52 -7.37 3.36
N GLU A 436 -35.82 -7.08 3.55
CA GLU A 436 -36.32 -5.99 4.39
C GLU A 436 -35.81 -6.08 5.85
N THR A 437 -35.26 -4.98 6.36
CA THR A 437 -35.15 -4.74 7.80
C THR A 437 -35.90 -3.46 8.19
N ASP A 438 -36.68 -3.61 9.25
CA ASP A 438 -37.81 -2.80 9.70
C ASP A 438 -37.36 -1.42 10.21
N ARG A 439 -37.85 -0.32 9.61
CA ARG A 439 -37.60 1.06 10.06
C ARG A 439 -38.73 1.54 10.97
N ARG A 440 -38.45 1.74 12.26
CA ARG A 440 -39.29 2.57 13.15
C ARG A 440 -38.70 3.97 13.30
N ALA A 441 -39.47 4.96 12.87
CA ALA A 441 -39.18 6.39 13.00
C ALA A 441 -39.38 6.87 14.44
N SER A 442 -38.47 7.72 14.93
CA SER A 442 -38.68 8.58 16.10
C SER A 442 -38.74 10.05 15.66
N LYS A 443 -39.66 10.79 16.28
CA LYS A 443 -40.01 12.18 15.97
C LYS A 443 -38.94 13.15 16.50
N VAL A 444 -38.56 14.12 15.67
CA VAL A 444 -37.71 15.27 16.03
C VAL A 444 -38.53 16.32 16.79
N GLY A 445 -38.02 16.76 17.94
CA GLY A 445 -38.50 17.91 18.70
C GLY A 445 -37.68 19.16 18.40
N SER A 446 -38.34 20.31 18.33
CA SER A 446 -37.78 21.62 17.94
C SER A 446 -36.69 22.12 18.89
N VAL A 447 -35.58 22.61 18.32
CA VAL A 447 -34.49 23.30 19.05
C VAL A 447 -34.80 24.79 19.15
N ALA A 448 -34.68 25.32 20.37
CA ALA A 448 -34.78 26.74 20.69
C ALA A 448 -33.41 27.43 20.50
N GLN A 449 -33.48 28.70 20.11
CA GLN A 449 -32.36 29.61 19.85
C GLN A 449 -31.52 29.90 21.09
N THR A 450 -30.19 30.01 20.92
CA THR A 450 -29.30 30.77 21.80
C THR A 450 -28.18 31.43 20.99
N GLU A 451 -27.86 32.66 21.41
CA GLU A 451 -27.13 33.73 20.72
C GLU A 451 -25.59 33.62 20.77
N GLU A 452 -24.99 34.48 19.93
CA GLU A 452 -23.60 34.74 19.53
C GLU A 452 -22.48 34.77 20.60
N GLY A 453 -21.26 34.40 20.17
CA GLY A 453 -20.04 35.10 20.59
C GLY A 453 -18.80 34.24 20.91
N GLY A 454 -18.01 33.87 19.90
CA GLY A 454 -16.64 33.37 20.08
C GLY A 454 -16.09 32.72 18.82
N SER A 455 -15.02 33.26 18.24
CA SER A 455 -14.31 32.66 17.10
C SER A 455 -13.77 31.30 17.52
N GLY A 456 -14.54 30.24 17.24
CA GLY A 456 -14.28 28.87 17.69
C GLY A 456 -13.01 28.21 17.13
N HIS A 457 -12.03 28.96 16.63
CA HIS A 457 -10.77 28.41 16.18
C HIS A 457 -9.93 27.99 17.39
N ILE A 458 -9.53 26.72 17.43
CA ILE A 458 -8.62 26.21 18.48
C ILE A 458 -7.19 26.42 17.98
N GLU A 459 -6.45 27.30 18.65
CA GLU A 459 -5.04 27.55 18.35
C GLU A 459 -4.12 26.92 19.38
N ALA A 460 -2.94 26.47 18.93
CA ALA A 460 -1.86 26.05 19.80
C ALA A 460 -0.99 27.26 20.17
N ASP A 461 -0.70 27.39 21.45
CA ASP A 461 0.26 28.37 22.00
C ASP A 461 1.73 28.05 21.67
N GLY A 462 1.97 26.92 21.00
CA GLY A 462 3.30 26.45 20.63
C GLY A 462 3.95 25.49 21.63
N THR A 463 3.30 25.24 22.77
CA THR A 463 3.70 24.25 23.79
C THR A 463 2.73 23.07 23.88
N THR A 464 1.46 23.29 23.54
CA THR A 464 0.43 22.26 23.55
C THR A 464 -0.09 22.01 22.13
N PRO A 465 -0.37 20.75 21.73
CA PRO A 465 -1.03 20.46 20.46
C PRO A 465 -2.36 21.22 20.34
N VAL A 466 -2.76 21.52 19.10
CA VAL A 466 -4.04 22.21 18.84
C VAL A 466 -5.23 21.41 19.37
N ALA A 467 -5.15 20.08 19.34
CA ALA A 467 -6.14 19.20 19.95
C ALA A 467 -5.52 17.85 20.31
N ASP A 468 -6.15 17.18 21.26
CA ASP A 468 -5.77 15.83 21.68
C ASP A 468 -6.04 14.84 20.53
N HIS A 469 -4.95 14.38 19.93
CA HIS A 469 -4.97 13.46 18.82
C HIS A 469 -5.28 12.01 19.26
N THR A 470 -5.43 11.74 20.56
CA THR A 470 -5.78 10.40 21.08
C THR A 470 -7.28 10.18 21.21
N LEU A 471 -8.10 11.23 21.06
CA LEU A 471 -9.55 11.12 21.14
C LEU A 471 -10.10 10.37 19.92
N ASP A 472 -10.82 9.28 20.17
CA ASP A 472 -11.61 8.57 19.15
C ASP A 472 -13.04 9.11 19.05
N VAL A 473 -13.52 9.79 20.10
CA VAL A 473 -14.85 10.39 20.15
C VAL A 473 -14.76 11.77 20.81
N VAL A 474 -15.37 12.77 20.19
CA VAL A 474 -15.58 14.10 20.75
C VAL A 474 -17.04 14.24 21.15
N GLU A 475 -17.27 14.35 22.45
CA GLU A 475 -18.60 14.55 23.04
C GLU A 475 -18.93 16.05 23.11
N PRO A 476 -20.12 16.47 22.66
CA PRO A 476 -20.60 17.84 22.83
C PRO A 476 -21.05 18.08 24.28
N GLU A 477 -21.09 19.35 24.70
CA GLU A 477 -21.65 19.71 26.01
C GLU A 477 -23.12 19.30 26.15
N HIS A 478 -23.88 19.45 25.07
CA HIS A 478 -25.30 19.08 24.99
C HIS A 478 -25.52 18.18 23.77
N PHE A 479 -25.62 16.87 24.00
CA PHE A 479 -25.82 15.90 22.92
C PHE A 479 -27.24 15.96 22.36
N THR A 480 -27.36 16.28 21.08
CA THR A 480 -28.65 16.40 20.37
C THR A 480 -29.19 15.06 19.88
N GLY A 481 -28.47 13.95 20.07
CA GLY A 481 -28.85 12.63 19.59
C GLY A 481 -28.27 12.25 18.22
N ARG A 482 -27.51 13.15 17.58
CA ARG A 482 -26.89 12.92 16.26
C ARG A 482 -25.39 12.68 16.38
N THR A 483 -24.91 11.61 15.74
CA THR A 483 -23.50 11.23 15.66
C THR A 483 -23.01 11.32 14.22
N ILE A 484 -21.83 11.89 14.01
CA ILE A 484 -21.16 12.05 12.71
C ILE A 484 -19.80 11.36 12.75
N ARG A 485 -19.45 10.65 11.68
CA ARG A 485 -18.13 10.01 11.54
C ARG A 485 -17.19 10.90 10.73
N LEU A 486 -16.09 11.32 11.32
CA LEU A 486 -15.04 12.13 10.70
C LEU A 486 -13.86 11.24 10.31
N GLY A 487 -13.62 11.09 9.01
CA GLY A 487 -12.50 10.33 8.46
C GLY A 487 -11.17 11.08 8.55
N THR A 488 -10.16 10.44 9.11
CA THR A 488 -8.80 10.98 9.23
C THR A 488 -7.73 9.93 8.93
N ARG A 489 -6.50 10.36 8.62
CA ARG A 489 -5.33 9.47 8.56
C ARG A 489 -4.79 9.20 9.97
N ARG A 490 -4.03 8.11 10.13
CA ARG A 490 -3.41 7.69 11.41
C ARG A 490 -2.29 8.59 11.91
N SER A 491 -1.72 9.43 11.05
CA SER A 491 -0.63 10.32 11.46
C SER A 491 -1.09 11.26 12.57
N GLN A 492 -0.24 11.45 13.59
CA GLN A 492 -0.51 12.35 14.72
C GLN A 492 -0.99 13.74 14.29
N LEU A 493 -0.38 14.29 13.23
CA LEU A 493 -0.74 15.59 12.68
C LEU A 493 -2.16 15.59 12.07
N ALA A 494 -2.52 14.55 11.31
CA ALA A 494 -3.85 14.42 10.74
C ALA A 494 -4.91 14.25 11.83
N ARG A 495 -4.65 13.39 12.83
CA ARG A 495 -5.55 13.23 13.98
C ARG A 495 -5.74 14.53 14.75
N SER A 496 -4.67 15.26 15.07
CA SER A 496 -4.79 16.54 15.77
C SER A 496 -5.61 17.57 14.99
N GLN A 497 -5.44 17.66 13.67
CA GLN A 497 -6.24 18.52 12.78
C GLN A 497 -7.72 18.12 12.80
N SER A 498 -7.99 16.82 12.67
CA SER A 498 -9.32 16.25 12.66
C SER A 498 -10.04 16.44 13.99
N THR A 499 -9.37 16.22 15.12
CA THR A 499 -9.93 16.48 16.45
C THR A 499 -10.27 17.96 16.62
N ALA A 500 -9.42 18.88 16.14
CA ALA A 500 -9.71 20.31 16.24
C ALA A 500 -10.99 20.70 15.48
N ILE A 501 -11.22 20.13 14.29
CA ILE A 501 -12.45 20.33 13.53
C ILE A 501 -13.64 19.65 14.22
N ALA A 502 -13.45 18.44 14.76
CA ALA A 502 -14.47 17.71 15.51
C ALA A 502 -14.98 18.50 16.73
N GLN A 503 -14.07 19.09 17.52
CA GLN A 503 -14.40 19.93 18.67
C GLN A 503 -15.21 21.16 18.26
N GLN A 504 -14.81 21.83 17.18
CA GLN A 504 -15.54 22.99 16.66
C GLN A 504 -16.94 22.64 16.18
N LEU A 505 -17.07 21.52 15.46
CA LEU A 505 -18.35 21.05 14.96
C LEU A 505 -19.25 20.62 16.11
N ALA A 506 -18.75 19.82 17.05
CA ALA A 506 -19.48 19.37 18.24
C ALA A 506 -19.99 20.55 19.08
N ALA A 507 -19.15 21.56 19.31
CA ALA A 507 -19.54 22.75 20.06
C ALA A 507 -20.65 23.57 19.36
N ARG A 508 -20.62 23.63 18.02
CA ARG A 508 -21.60 24.40 17.23
C ARG A 508 -22.94 23.69 17.05
N THR A 509 -22.92 22.38 16.87
CA THR A 509 -24.12 21.60 16.49
C THR A 509 -24.70 20.77 17.62
N GLY A 510 -23.95 20.55 18.69
CA GLY A 510 -24.29 19.58 19.72
C GLY A 510 -24.26 18.13 19.22
N TRP A 511 -23.59 17.86 18.10
CA TRP A 511 -23.40 16.50 17.58
C TRP A 511 -22.22 15.81 18.25
N ARG A 512 -22.33 14.49 18.43
CA ARG A 512 -21.18 13.65 18.74
C ARG A 512 -20.37 13.43 17.48
N ILE A 513 -19.05 13.60 17.55
CA ILE A 513 -18.17 13.35 16.41
C ILE A 513 -17.27 12.16 16.73
N GLU A 514 -17.41 11.08 15.96
CA GLU A 514 -16.55 9.90 16.03
C GLU A 514 -15.41 10.05 15.02
N ILE A 515 -14.17 9.96 15.47
CA ILE A 515 -12.97 10.09 14.64
C ILE A 515 -12.60 8.70 14.13
N VAL A 516 -12.74 8.50 12.83
CA VAL A 516 -12.52 7.22 12.16
C VAL A 516 -11.21 7.26 11.40
N GLU A 517 -10.26 6.43 11.82
CA GLU A 517 -9.00 6.27 11.09
C GLU A 517 -9.20 5.50 9.79
N VAL A 518 -8.72 6.08 8.69
CA VAL A 518 -8.67 5.44 7.37
C VAL A 518 -7.21 5.09 7.07
N VAL A 519 -6.95 3.82 6.78
CA VAL A 519 -5.61 3.35 6.38
C VAL A 519 -5.32 3.83 4.97
N THR A 520 -4.21 4.56 4.79
CA THR A 520 -3.78 5.07 3.48
C THR A 520 -2.51 4.38 3.01
N GLU A 521 -2.34 4.23 1.69
CA GLU A 521 -1.21 3.51 1.08
C GLU A 521 0.16 4.11 1.44
N GLY A 522 0.25 5.43 1.62
CA GLY A 522 1.50 6.07 2.04
C GLY A 522 1.76 6.09 3.55
N ASP A 523 0.88 5.51 4.37
CA ASP A 523 1.22 5.15 5.76
C ASP A 523 2.02 3.82 5.82
N VAL A 524 2.08 3.08 4.70
CA VAL A 524 2.71 1.74 4.61
C VAL A 524 3.92 1.72 3.65
N ASN A 525 4.05 2.69 2.73
CA ASN A 525 5.04 2.68 1.65
C ASN A 525 6.20 3.69 1.82
N MET A 526 7.44 3.19 1.82
CA MET A 526 8.68 3.99 1.99
C MET A 526 9.37 4.44 0.67
N THR A 527 8.73 4.29 -0.49
CA THR A 527 9.26 4.66 -1.83
C THR A 527 9.20 6.18 -2.13
N PRO A 528 10.21 6.81 -2.80
CA PRO A 528 10.23 8.25 -3.15
C PRO A 528 8.92 8.81 -3.74
N LEU A 529 8.44 9.96 -3.23
CA LEU A 529 7.09 10.50 -3.46
C LEU A 529 6.91 11.01 -4.90
N ALA A 530 8.02 11.41 -5.51
CA ALA A 530 8.11 11.79 -6.92
C ALA A 530 7.85 10.60 -7.87
N ARG A 531 8.07 9.35 -7.42
CA ARG A 531 7.84 8.14 -8.22
C ARG A 531 6.49 7.46 -7.97
N LEU A 532 5.71 7.92 -6.99
CA LEU A 532 4.41 7.36 -6.58
C LEU A 532 3.19 8.15 -7.12
N GLY A 533 3.36 9.03 -8.12
CA GLY A 533 2.23 9.78 -8.69
C GLY A 533 1.70 10.95 -7.83
N GLY A 534 2.52 11.49 -6.92
CA GLY A 534 2.16 12.67 -6.12
C GLY A 534 1.22 12.38 -4.94
N SER A 535 0.77 13.43 -4.25
CA SER A 535 -0.03 13.35 -3.00
C SER A 535 -1.40 12.67 -3.14
N GLY A 536 -1.84 12.34 -4.36
CA GLY A 536 -3.13 11.69 -4.64
C GLY A 536 -3.31 10.34 -3.94
N VAL A 537 -2.21 9.63 -3.66
CA VAL A 537 -2.17 8.35 -2.94
C VAL A 537 -2.73 8.44 -1.51
N PHE A 538 -2.61 9.60 -0.85
CA PHE A 538 -3.08 9.81 0.52
C PHE A 538 -4.53 10.26 0.61
N VAL A 539 -5.05 10.86 -0.46
CA VAL A 539 -6.36 11.50 -0.50
C VAL A 539 -7.42 10.51 -0.98
N SER A 540 -7.02 9.56 -1.84
CA SER A 540 -7.92 8.56 -2.43
C SER A 540 -8.63 7.70 -1.38
N SER A 541 -7.94 7.17 -0.36
CA SER A 541 -8.55 6.25 0.61
C SER A 541 -9.62 6.93 1.49
N VAL A 542 -9.36 8.16 1.94
CA VAL A 542 -10.32 8.93 2.75
C VAL A 542 -11.51 9.37 1.91
N ARG A 543 -11.29 9.80 0.67
CA ARG A 543 -12.37 10.12 -0.29
C ARG A 543 -13.21 8.89 -0.64
N THR A 544 -12.61 7.71 -0.78
CA THR A 544 -13.35 6.45 -0.94
C THR A 544 -14.21 6.15 0.30
N ALA A 545 -13.72 6.40 1.51
CA ALA A 545 -14.50 6.24 2.73
C ALA A 545 -15.72 7.19 2.76
N LEU A 546 -15.58 8.42 2.26
CA LEU A 546 -16.72 9.35 2.08
C LEU A 546 -17.75 8.80 1.10
N LEU A 547 -17.32 8.40 -0.10
CA LEU A 547 -18.20 7.93 -1.18
C LEU A 547 -18.93 6.62 -0.85
N THR A 548 -18.29 5.75 -0.07
CA THR A 548 -18.86 4.48 0.39
C THR A 548 -19.68 4.61 1.68
N GLY A 549 -19.85 5.83 2.21
CA GLY A 549 -20.64 6.08 3.43
C GLY A 549 -20.01 5.52 4.71
N LYS A 550 -18.70 5.21 4.71
CA LYS A 550 -17.97 4.77 5.92
C LYS A 550 -17.69 5.91 6.88
N VAL A 551 -17.46 7.11 6.34
CA VAL A 551 -17.31 8.36 7.08
C VAL A 551 -18.20 9.40 6.43
N ASP A 552 -18.58 10.42 7.17
CA ASP A 552 -19.55 11.43 6.73
C ASP A 552 -18.86 12.74 6.31
N ILE A 553 -17.74 13.05 6.97
CA ILE A 553 -16.88 14.18 6.63
C ILE A 553 -15.42 13.74 6.66
N ALA A 554 -14.54 14.46 5.98
CA ALA A 554 -13.10 14.24 6.00
C ALA A 554 -12.34 15.55 6.16
N VAL A 555 -11.22 15.52 6.87
CA VAL A 555 -10.36 16.70 7.07
C VAL A 555 -8.99 16.47 6.44
N HIS A 556 -8.56 17.44 5.64
CA HIS A 556 -7.31 17.39 4.90
C HIS A 556 -6.49 18.66 5.11
N SER A 557 -5.16 18.52 5.07
CA SER A 557 -4.29 19.67 4.78
C SER A 557 -4.49 20.07 3.32
N LEU A 558 -4.96 21.29 3.08
CA LEU A 558 -5.49 21.68 1.77
C LEU A 558 -4.42 21.62 0.67
N LYS A 559 -3.18 22.02 0.98
CA LYS A 559 -2.03 21.92 0.06
C LYS A 559 -1.77 20.51 -0.50
N ASP A 560 -2.22 19.46 0.21
CA ASP A 560 -1.98 18.07 -0.18
C ASP A 560 -3.09 17.51 -1.08
N LEU A 561 -4.22 18.23 -1.22
CA LEU A 561 -5.32 17.84 -2.10
C LEU A 561 -4.95 18.03 -3.59
N PRO A 562 -5.42 17.14 -4.48
CA PRO A 562 -5.38 17.37 -5.93
C PRO A 562 -6.14 18.64 -6.32
N THR A 563 -5.71 19.30 -7.39
CA THR A 563 -6.40 20.48 -7.95
C THR A 563 -7.67 20.11 -8.71
N ALA A 564 -7.73 18.91 -9.29
CA ALA A 564 -8.92 18.40 -9.96
C ALA A 564 -10.04 18.08 -8.94
N PRO A 565 -11.30 18.41 -9.26
CA PRO A 565 -12.45 18.03 -8.44
C PRO A 565 -12.61 16.51 -8.40
N ALA A 566 -13.19 16.00 -7.32
CA ALA A 566 -13.56 14.59 -7.19
C ALA A 566 -15.08 14.43 -7.37
N ALA A 567 -15.51 13.59 -8.30
CA ALA A 567 -16.93 13.36 -8.55
C ALA A 567 -17.62 12.81 -7.28
N GLY A 568 -18.80 13.35 -6.93
CA GLY A 568 -19.56 12.96 -5.75
C GLY A 568 -19.02 13.48 -4.41
N ILE A 569 -17.97 14.31 -4.41
CA ILE A 569 -17.39 14.94 -3.21
C ILE A 569 -17.34 16.45 -3.40
N GLU A 570 -17.70 17.19 -2.36
CA GLU A 570 -17.54 18.64 -2.31
C GLU A 570 -16.64 19.07 -1.15
N MET A 571 -15.88 20.16 -1.37
CA MET A 571 -15.16 20.84 -0.31
C MET A 571 -16.11 21.83 0.38
N ALA A 572 -16.82 21.33 1.38
CA ALA A 572 -17.87 22.08 2.07
C ALA A 572 -17.33 23.25 2.92
N ALA A 573 -16.15 23.10 3.53
CA ALA A 573 -15.57 24.17 4.35
C ALA A 573 -14.05 24.32 4.19
N VAL A 574 -13.59 25.56 4.25
CA VAL A 574 -12.18 25.94 4.39
C VAL A 574 -12.09 26.84 5.62
N PRO A 575 -11.67 26.32 6.78
CA PRO A 575 -11.56 27.12 8.00
C PRO A 575 -10.49 28.21 7.91
N PRO A 576 -10.50 29.18 8.86
CA PRO A 576 -9.45 30.20 8.95
C PRO A 576 -8.04 29.60 8.88
N ARG A 577 -7.21 30.20 8.04
CA ARG A 577 -5.83 29.76 7.80
C ARG A 577 -4.92 30.11 8.97
N VAL A 578 -4.17 29.12 9.44
CA VAL A 578 -3.03 29.37 10.35
C VAL A 578 -1.81 29.79 9.56
N ASP A 579 -0.82 30.41 10.23
CA ASP A 579 0.32 31.00 9.53
C ASP A 579 1.00 30.03 8.53
N PRO A 580 1.12 30.45 7.25
CA PRO A 580 1.49 29.59 6.15
C PRO A 580 2.99 29.43 5.95
N SER A 581 3.82 30.12 6.74
CA SER A 581 5.26 30.19 6.54
C SER A 581 5.93 28.81 6.63
N ASP A 582 7.14 28.71 6.07
CA ASP A 582 8.03 27.61 6.39
C ASP A 582 8.99 28.03 7.51
N VAL A 583 9.40 27.07 8.33
CA VAL A 583 10.27 27.27 9.48
C VAL A 583 11.49 26.39 9.39
N LEU A 584 12.62 26.91 9.87
CA LEU A 584 13.84 26.14 10.10
C LEU A 584 13.85 25.68 11.56
N ILE A 585 14.25 24.42 11.74
CA ILE A 585 14.66 23.87 13.03
C ILE A 585 16.10 23.44 12.83
N ALA A 586 17.05 24.18 13.41
CA ALA A 586 18.48 23.94 13.25
C ALA A 586 19.18 23.64 14.57
N ARG A 587 20.35 23.00 14.47
CA ARG A 587 21.20 22.74 15.63
C ARG A 587 21.59 24.06 16.30
N ASN A 588 21.81 24.00 17.61
CA ASN A 588 22.30 25.12 18.42
C ASN A 588 21.46 26.41 18.35
N GLY A 589 20.20 26.33 17.91
CA GLY A 589 19.33 27.52 17.82
C GLY A 589 19.67 28.46 16.65
N LEU A 590 20.44 28.01 15.66
CA LEU A 590 20.91 28.87 14.57
C LEU A 590 19.78 29.24 13.61
N SER A 591 19.81 30.48 13.11
CA SER A 591 18.99 30.92 11.98
C SER A 591 19.55 30.40 10.65
N LEU A 592 18.77 30.53 9.56
CA LEU A 592 19.23 30.12 8.23
C LEU A 592 20.47 30.89 7.80
N VAL A 593 20.65 32.13 8.23
CA VAL A 593 21.82 32.96 7.89
C VAL A 593 23.06 32.57 8.70
N GLU A 594 22.86 32.14 9.95
CA GLU A 594 23.95 31.79 10.86
C GLU A 594 24.52 30.37 10.64
N LEU A 595 23.81 29.52 9.89
CA LEU A 595 24.32 28.19 9.54
C LEU A 595 25.66 28.28 8.81
N PRO A 596 26.72 27.58 9.26
CA PRO A 596 28.02 27.58 8.59
C PRO A 596 27.97 27.09 7.14
N PRO A 597 28.86 27.57 6.26
CA PRO A 597 29.03 26.99 4.93
C PRO A 597 29.27 25.48 5.01
N GLY A 598 28.66 24.73 4.09
CA GLY A 598 28.69 23.26 4.04
C GLY A 598 27.61 22.58 4.90
N SER A 599 26.82 23.31 5.70
CA SER A 599 25.76 22.73 6.53
C SER A 599 24.78 21.89 5.71
N VAL A 600 24.30 20.77 6.28
CA VAL A 600 23.36 19.85 5.65
C VAL A 600 21.93 20.11 6.13
N VAL A 601 21.08 20.62 5.24
CA VAL A 601 19.68 20.95 5.54
C VAL A 601 18.73 19.97 4.86
N GLY A 602 17.84 19.36 5.64
CA GLY A 602 16.87 18.37 5.17
C GLY A 602 15.56 18.99 4.68
N THR A 603 15.07 18.53 3.52
CA THR A 603 13.70 18.77 3.08
C THR A 603 13.25 17.74 2.06
N GLY A 604 12.00 17.26 2.15
CA GLY A 604 11.41 16.38 1.13
C GLY A 604 10.67 17.13 0.02
N SER A 605 10.68 18.47 0.03
CA SER A 605 9.89 19.30 -0.91
C SER A 605 10.80 19.88 -2.00
N PRO A 606 10.53 19.61 -3.30
CA PRO A 606 11.28 20.21 -4.41
C PRO A 606 11.24 21.75 -4.38
N ARG A 607 10.08 22.33 -4.02
CA ARG A 607 9.87 23.78 -3.83
C ARG A 607 10.81 24.36 -2.77
N ARG A 608 10.97 23.70 -1.62
CA ARG A 608 11.87 24.17 -0.56
C ARG A 608 13.32 24.01 -0.98
N ALA A 609 13.64 22.90 -1.64
CA ALA A 609 15.00 22.62 -2.07
C ALA A 609 15.52 23.66 -3.08
N SER A 610 14.71 24.01 -4.09
CA SER A 610 15.09 25.03 -5.08
C SER A 610 15.27 26.42 -4.45
N GLN A 611 14.35 26.83 -3.58
CA GLN A 611 14.45 28.12 -2.88
C GLN A 611 15.61 28.18 -1.88
N LEU A 612 15.89 27.09 -1.16
CA LEU A 612 17.06 27.00 -0.26
C LEU A 612 18.37 27.11 -1.03
N ARG A 613 18.53 26.37 -2.14
CA ARG A 613 19.75 26.43 -2.96
C ARG A 613 19.99 27.82 -3.54
N ALA A 614 18.92 28.54 -3.90
CA ALA A 614 19.02 29.91 -4.39
C ALA A 614 19.39 30.90 -3.27
N ALA A 615 18.84 30.73 -2.07
CA ALA A 615 19.10 31.62 -0.93
C ALA A 615 20.47 31.36 -0.27
N ARG A 616 20.91 30.11 -0.23
CA ARG A 616 22.16 29.64 0.38
C ARG A 616 22.83 28.63 -0.57
N PRO A 617 23.57 29.07 -1.59
CA PRO A 617 24.26 28.16 -2.51
C PRO A 617 25.42 27.38 -1.86
N ASP A 618 25.81 27.78 -0.64
CA ASP A 618 26.91 27.23 0.15
C ASP A 618 26.47 26.13 1.13
N ILE A 619 25.18 25.78 1.22
CA ILE A 619 24.68 24.66 2.04
C ILE A 619 24.33 23.44 1.17
N THR A 620 24.35 22.27 1.78
CA THR A 620 23.94 21.01 1.15
C THR A 620 22.48 20.73 1.47
N VAL A 621 21.62 20.60 0.45
CA VAL A 621 20.21 20.25 0.64
C VAL A 621 19.99 18.75 0.38
N THR A 622 19.47 18.03 1.37
CA THR A 622 19.24 16.57 1.29
C THR A 622 17.78 16.17 1.53
N GLY A 623 17.39 15.00 1.02
CA GLY A 623 16.05 14.45 1.17
C GLY A 623 15.82 13.92 2.58
N VAL A 624 14.68 14.27 3.17
CA VAL A 624 14.25 13.74 4.48
C VAL A 624 12.80 13.26 4.43
N ARG A 625 12.55 12.11 5.06
CA ARG A 625 11.26 11.45 5.18
C ARG A 625 10.84 11.30 6.64
N GLY A 626 9.69 10.66 6.85
CA GLY A 626 9.08 10.52 8.16
C GLY A 626 8.14 11.68 8.49
N ASN A 627 7.47 11.56 9.64
CA ASN A 627 6.57 12.59 10.16
C ASN A 627 7.37 13.79 10.71
N VAL A 628 6.67 14.82 11.18
CA VAL A 628 7.30 16.04 11.74
C VAL A 628 8.32 15.69 12.83
N GLY A 629 7.97 14.77 13.75
CA GLY A 629 8.85 14.40 14.83
C GLY A 629 10.11 13.66 14.38
N THR A 630 9.99 12.67 13.49
CA THR A 630 11.15 11.97 12.95
C THR A 630 12.12 12.94 12.28
N ARG A 631 11.58 13.91 11.52
CA ARG A 631 12.37 14.93 10.82
C ARG A 631 13.12 15.85 11.77
N ILE A 632 12.49 16.25 12.87
CA ILE A 632 13.15 17.05 13.90
C ILE A 632 14.23 16.23 14.61
N ASN A 633 13.97 14.96 14.89
CA ASN A 633 14.94 14.07 15.54
C ASN A 633 16.24 13.93 14.72
N HIS A 634 16.17 13.96 13.38
CA HIS A 634 17.38 14.01 12.56
C HIS A 634 18.29 15.20 12.88
N VAL A 635 17.75 16.34 13.31
CA VAL A 635 18.54 17.52 13.73
C VAL A 635 19.06 17.34 15.14
N THR A 636 18.22 16.91 16.09
CA THR A 636 18.66 16.73 17.49
C THR A 636 19.70 15.64 17.64
N GLU A 637 19.62 14.60 16.81
CA GLU A 637 20.63 13.55 16.73
C GLU A 637 21.83 13.95 15.88
N GLY A 638 21.81 15.14 15.25
CA GLY A 638 22.87 15.75 14.44
C GLY A 638 23.07 15.14 13.05
N ARG A 639 22.15 14.29 12.58
CA ARG A 639 22.18 13.73 11.21
C ARG A 639 21.94 14.82 10.16
N LEU A 640 21.36 15.94 10.58
CA LEU A 640 21.16 17.18 9.84
C LEU A 640 21.63 18.36 10.70
N ASP A 641 22.14 19.41 10.05
CA ASP A 641 22.38 20.70 10.69
C ASP A 641 21.10 21.52 10.82
N GLY A 642 20.12 21.26 9.96
CA GLY A 642 18.76 21.78 10.12
C GLY A 642 17.73 21.09 9.22
N VAL A 643 16.46 21.35 9.48
CA VAL A 643 15.34 20.82 8.70
C VAL A 643 14.29 21.89 8.45
N VAL A 644 13.76 21.96 7.22
CA VAL A 644 12.72 22.94 6.86
C VAL A 644 11.35 22.29 6.79
N LEU A 645 10.43 22.76 7.65
CA LEU A 645 9.07 22.25 7.82
C LEU A 645 8.04 23.36 7.62
N ALA A 646 6.76 23.00 7.51
CA ALA A 646 5.69 24.00 7.47
C ALA A 646 5.37 24.45 8.90
N ALA A 647 5.32 25.76 9.14
CA ALA A 647 4.97 26.33 10.44
C ALA A 647 3.64 25.77 10.95
N ALA A 648 2.63 25.71 10.08
CA ALA A 648 1.33 25.13 10.37
C ALA A 648 1.39 23.70 10.95
N GLY A 649 2.24 22.82 10.41
CA GLY A 649 2.37 21.44 10.87
C GLY A 649 3.03 21.35 12.25
N VAL A 650 4.05 22.18 12.48
CA VAL A 650 4.77 22.28 13.76
C VAL A 650 3.87 22.90 14.84
N ARG A 651 3.15 23.97 14.49
CA ARG A 651 2.13 24.64 15.33
C ARG A 651 1.06 23.67 15.79
N ARG A 652 0.46 22.92 14.86
CA ARG A 652 -0.63 21.98 15.17
C ARG A 652 -0.23 20.89 16.17
N LEU A 653 1.04 20.52 16.17
CA LEU A 653 1.60 19.53 17.11
C LEU A 653 2.10 20.13 18.43
N GLY A 654 1.99 21.46 18.62
CA GLY A 654 2.48 22.11 19.84
C GLY A 654 4.01 22.15 19.94
N ARG A 655 4.70 22.23 18.79
CA ARG A 655 6.17 22.13 18.71
C ARG A 655 6.85 23.41 18.23
N LEU A 656 6.18 24.56 18.29
CA LEU A 656 6.78 25.82 17.81
C LEU A 656 8.00 26.25 18.63
N GLY A 657 8.10 25.81 19.90
CA GLY A 657 9.29 26.07 20.73
C GLY A 657 10.59 25.50 20.18
N GLU A 658 10.55 24.61 19.20
CA GLU A 658 11.73 24.03 18.54
C GLU A 658 12.16 24.82 17.29
N VAL A 659 11.34 25.76 16.83
CA VAL A 659 11.64 26.61 15.68
C VAL A 659 12.79 27.55 16.02
N THR A 660 13.81 27.53 15.17
CA THR A 660 14.98 28.42 15.29
C THR A 660 14.90 29.61 14.34
N ASP A 661 14.15 29.49 13.25
CA ASP A 661 13.96 30.59 12.30
C ASP A 661 12.60 30.49 11.59
N PHE A 662 11.93 31.64 11.43
CA PHE A 662 10.76 31.77 10.56
C PHE A 662 11.22 32.34 9.23
N LEU A 663 11.10 31.55 8.16
CA LEU A 663 11.63 31.94 6.86
C LEU A 663 10.69 32.95 6.21
N ASP A 664 11.20 34.16 6.01
CA ASP A 664 10.46 35.23 5.34
C ASP A 664 10.04 34.83 3.91
N SER A 665 8.90 35.35 3.45
CA SER A 665 8.37 35.06 2.11
C SER A 665 9.32 35.46 0.96
N SER A 666 10.19 36.45 1.17
CA SER A 666 11.26 36.80 0.23
C SER A 666 12.31 35.70 0.09
N VAL A 667 12.49 34.86 1.12
CA VAL A 667 13.38 33.69 1.09
C VAL A 667 12.61 32.44 0.67
N MET A 668 11.45 32.19 1.26
CA MET A 668 10.71 30.94 1.13
C MET A 668 9.20 31.19 0.95
N LEU A 669 8.74 31.28 -0.30
CA LEU A 669 7.31 31.29 -0.58
C LEU A 669 6.70 29.90 -0.34
N PRO A 670 5.60 29.80 0.44
CA PRO A 670 5.02 28.53 0.87
C PRO A 670 4.33 27.78 -0.28
N ALA A 671 3.96 26.53 -0.06
CA ALA A 671 3.16 25.78 -1.04
C ALA A 671 1.74 26.37 -1.14
N PRO A 672 1.12 26.38 -2.33
CA PRO A 672 -0.27 26.81 -2.50
C PRO A 672 -1.22 26.08 -1.53
N GLY A 673 -1.97 26.83 -0.72
CA GLY A 673 -2.87 26.31 0.30
C GLY A 673 -2.21 25.89 1.62
N GLN A 674 -0.91 26.14 1.82
CA GLN A 674 -0.24 25.77 3.08
C GLN A 674 -0.82 26.55 4.26
N GLY A 675 -1.13 25.86 5.36
CA GLY A 675 -1.76 26.47 6.53
C GLY A 675 -3.29 26.41 6.51
N ALA A 676 -3.93 26.25 5.34
CA ALA A 676 -5.36 26.01 5.26
C ALA A 676 -5.69 24.51 5.46
N LEU A 677 -6.87 24.25 6.00
CA LEU A 677 -7.50 22.93 6.02
C LEU A 677 -8.66 22.90 5.02
N ALA A 678 -8.98 21.72 4.52
CA ALA A 678 -10.17 21.47 3.73
C ALA A 678 -11.02 20.43 4.45
N VAL A 679 -12.32 20.72 4.58
CA VAL A 679 -13.32 19.77 5.07
C VAL A 679 -14.18 19.34 3.89
N GLU A 680 -14.11 18.05 3.56
CA GLU A 680 -14.85 17.44 2.46
C GLU A 680 -16.04 16.63 2.99
N CYS A 681 -17.15 16.64 2.26
CA CYS A 681 -18.30 15.76 2.47
C CYS A 681 -18.84 15.29 1.11
N ARG A 682 -19.89 14.46 1.10
CA ARG A 682 -20.50 14.03 -0.15
C ARG A 682 -21.29 15.17 -0.80
N ALA A 683 -21.16 15.29 -2.10
CA ALA A 683 -21.91 16.26 -2.89
C ALA A 683 -23.42 15.89 -2.97
N PRO A 684 -24.31 16.85 -3.26
CA PRO A 684 -25.75 16.60 -3.33
C PRO A 684 -26.17 15.54 -4.35
N ASP A 685 -25.37 15.33 -5.39
CA ASP A 685 -25.59 14.37 -6.47
C ASP A 685 -24.91 13.01 -6.21
N ALA A 686 -24.31 12.81 -5.04
CA ALA A 686 -23.69 11.53 -4.68
C ALA A 686 -24.75 10.45 -4.42
N ALA A 687 -24.43 9.19 -4.76
CA ALA A 687 -25.32 8.03 -4.60
C ALA A 687 -25.82 7.77 -3.16
N HIS A 688 -25.18 8.38 -2.15
CA HIS A 688 -25.52 8.28 -0.73
C HIS A 688 -25.82 9.67 -0.09
N GLY A 689 -26.16 10.69 -0.89
CA GLY A 689 -26.21 12.10 -0.46
C GLY A 689 -27.50 12.60 0.21
N ASP A 690 -28.58 11.81 0.20
CA ASP A 690 -29.92 12.24 0.64
C ASP A 690 -30.00 12.69 2.13
N PHE A 691 -29.00 12.34 2.95
CA PHE A 691 -28.96 12.64 4.41
C PHE A 691 -27.89 13.69 4.83
N ASP A 692 -27.17 14.26 3.86
CA ASP A 692 -26.01 15.13 4.12
C ASP A 692 -26.30 16.63 4.08
N GLN A 693 -27.54 17.05 3.81
CA GLN A 693 -27.88 18.48 3.76
C GLN A 693 -27.57 19.19 5.09
N GLU A 694 -28.01 18.62 6.21
CA GLU A 694 -27.73 19.20 7.54
C GLU A 694 -26.22 19.27 7.82
N ILE A 695 -25.43 18.31 7.33
CA ILE A 695 -23.96 18.31 7.48
C ILE A 695 -23.36 19.49 6.71
N ARG A 696 -23.80 19.71 5.46
CA ARG A 696 -23.32 20.81 4.63
C ARG A 696 -23.63 22.18 5.26
N GLU A 697 -24.85 22.35 5.77
CA GLU A 697 -25.27 23.55 6.50
C GLU A 697 -24.44 23.78 7.77
N ALA A 698 -24.15 22.71 8.53
CA ALA A 698 -23.30 22.81 9.72
C ALA A 698 -21.85 23.19 9.38
N LEU A 699 -21.30 22.65 8.28
CA LEU A 699 -19.94 22.93 7.82
C LEU A 699 -19.78 24.36 7.29
N GLU A 700 -20.84 24.98 6.75
CA GLU A 700 -20.82 26.38 6.32
C GLU A 700 -20.40 27.33 7.45
N GLY A 701 -20.80 27.03 8.70
CA GLY A 701 -20.38 27.79 9.88
C GLY A 701 -18.87 27.72 10.20
N LEU A 702 -18.13 26.77 9.61
CA LEU A 702 -16.68 26.67 9.72
C LEU A 702 -15.94 27.32 8.55
N HIS A 703 -16.64 27.70 7.48
CA HIS A 703 -16.02 28.21 6.26
C HIS A 703 -15.57 29.67 6.43
N ASP A 704 -14.34 29.98 6.06
CA ASP A 704 -13.78 31.32 6.00
C ASP A 704 -13.61 31.77 4.54
N PRO A 705 -14.47 32.68 4.03
CA PRO A 705 -14.45 33.11 2.63
C PRO A 705 -13.13 33.77 2.22
N ALA A 706 -12.46 34.48 3.13
CA ALA A 706 -11.18 35.14 2.86
C ALA A 706 -10.08 34.11 2.56
N THR A 707 -9.92 33.14 3.47
CA THR A 707 -9.00 32.03 3.29
C THR A 707 -9.34 31.24 2.02
N SER A 708 -10.63 30.91 1.81
CA SER A 708 -11.06 30.15 0.64
C SER A 708 -10.68 30.85 -0.66
N LEU A 709 -10.94 32.16 -0.78
CA LEU A 709 -10.63 32.93 -1.97
C LEU A 709 -9.13 33.07 -2.22
N ALA A 710 -8.35 33.36 -1.17
CA ALA A 710 -6.90 33.44 -1.26
C ALA A 710 -6.29 32.11 -1.73
N VAL A 711 -6.70 31.01 -1.12
CA VAL A 711 -6.23 29.66 -1.49
C VAL A 711 -6.68 29.27 -2.91
N TYR A 712 -7.86 29.72 -3.34
CA TYR A 712 -8.34 29.48 -4.69
C TYR A 712 -7.43 30.15 -5.73
N ALA A 713 -7.02 31.40 -5.49
CA ALA A 713 -6.04 32.10 -6.33
C ALA A 713 -4.67 31.39 -6.36
N GLU A 714 -4.17 30.97 -5.20
CA GLU A 714 -2.90 30.23 -5.09
C GLU A 714 -2.93 28.92 -5.89
N ARG A 715 -4.02 28.15 -5.78
CA ARG A 715 -4.15 26.82 -6.43
C ARG A 715 -4.45 26.90 -7.92
N ALA A 716 -5.01 28.00 -8.39
CA ALA A 716 -5.19 28.25 -9.82
C ALA A 716 -3.84 28.27 -10.57
N ILE A 717 -2.73 28.65 -9.91
CA ILE A 717 -1.39 28.52 -10.51
C ILE A 717 -1.04 27.06 -10.80
N LEU A 718 -1.32 26.15 -9.85
CA LEU A 718 -1.04 24.71 -9.99
C LEU A 718 -1.88 24.10 -11.11
N GLU A 719 -3.17 24.44 -11.16
CA GLU A 719 -4.10 24.00 -12.20
C GLU A 719 -3.63 24.45 -13.59
N ARG A 720 -3.30 25.74 -13.75
CA ARG A 720 -2.86 26.31 -15.03
C ARG A 720 -1.54 25.72 -15.51
N SER A 721 -0.60 25.51 -14.59
CA SER A 721 0.72 24.97 -14.90
C SER A 721 0.71 23.47 -15.20
N GLN A 722 -0.45 22.81 -15.06
CA GLN A 722 -0.62 21.34 -15.07
C GLN A 722 0.37 20.64 -14.12
N ALA A 723 0.67 21.33 -13.03
CA ALA A 723 1.74 20.98 -12.14
C ALA A 723 1.13 20.22 -10.94
N GLY A 724 1.51 18.95 -10.76
CA GLY A 724 1.09 18.16 -9.61
C GLY A 724 1.66 18.70 -8.28
N CYS A 725 1.28 18.10 -7.16
CA CYS A 725 1.73 18.54 -5.82
C CYS A 725 3.26 18.40 -5.57
N SER A 726 3.99 17.78 -6.50
CA SER A 726 5.45 17.66 -6.50
C SER A 726 6.16 18.79 -7.27
N ALA A 727 5.43 19.71 -7.89
CA ALA A 727 6.03 20.81 -8.64
C ALA A 727 6.75 21.81 -7.71
N PRO A 728 7.90 22.37 -8.14
CA PRO A 728 8.66 23.35 -7.35
C PRO A 728 8.02 24.75 -7.42
N ILE A 729 6.73 24.84 -7.07
CA ILE A 729 5.92 26.06 -7.13
C ILE A 729 5.58 26.51 -5.71
N GLY A 730 5.84 27.76 -5.38
CA GLY A 730 5.35 28.42 -4.17
C GLY A 730 4.39 29.55 -4.51
N ALA A 731 3.34 29.72 -3.72
CA ALA A 731 2.40 30.83 -3.88
C ALA A 731 1.78 31.22 -2.54
N LEU A 732 1.56 32.53 -2.37
CA LEU A 732 0.85 33.09 -1.23
C LEU A 732 -0.02 34.26 -1.70
N ALA A 733 -1.33 34.15 -1.46
CA ALA A 733 -2.28 35.21 -1.69
C ALA A 733 -2.62 35.93 -0.38
N SER A 734 -2.83 37.24 -0.48
CA SER A 734 -3.30 38.09 0.61
C SER A 734 -4.38 39.03 0.09
N ILE A 735 -5.34 39.36 0.95
CA ILE A 735 -6.43 40.28 0.66
C ILE A 735 -6.28 41.46 1.62
N ASP A 736 -6.14 42.66 1.06
CA ASP A 736 -6.12 43.92 1.82
C ASP A 736 -7.15 44.87 1.21
N GLY A 737 -8.28 45.08 1.90
CA GLY A 737 -9.46 45.70 1.31
C GLY A 737 -9.88 44.97 0.03
N THR A 738 -9.95 45.70 -1.09
CA THR A 738 -10.28 45.13 -2.41
C THR A 738 -9.06 44.58 -3.15
N ALA A 739 -7.84 44.72 -2.63
CA ALA A 739 -6.64 44.24 -3.29
C ALA A 739 -6.39 42.77 -2.99
N LEU A 740 -6.56 41.89 -3.99
CA LEU A 740 -6.08 40.51 -3.96
C LEU A 740 -4.68 40.48 -4.57
N THR A 741 -3.65 40.29 -3.73
CA THR A 741 -2.25 40.21 -4.13
C THR A 741 -1.78 38.76 -4.08
N LEU A 742 -1.15 38.28 -5.16
CA LEU A 742 -0.62 36.93 -5.29
C LEU A 742 0.89 36.99 -5.55
N ALA A 743 1.69 36.56 -4.57
CA ALA A 743 3.12 36.35 -4.73
C ALA A 743 3.38 34.90 -5.14
N ALA A 744 4.23 34.67 -6.14
CA ALA A 744 4.51 33.33 -6.64
C ALA A 744 5.97 33.13 -7.05
N VAL A 745 6.42 31.89 -6.94
CA VAL A 745 7.73 31.41 -7.38
C VAL A 745 7.59 30.08 -8.10
N MET A 746 8.36 29.88 -9.16
CA MET A 746 8.49 28.62 -9.88
C MET A 746 9.97 28.35 -10.17
N ALA A 747 10.38 27.08 -10.06
CA ALA A 747 11.69 26.64 -10.51
C ALA A 747 11.55 25.79 -11.79
N ASP A 748 12.49 25.91 -12.73
CA ASP A 748 12.66 24.94 -13.81
C ASP A 748 13.47 23.71 -13.35
N ASP A 749 13.66 22.73 -14.23
CA ASP A 749 14.37 21.48 -13.92
C ASP A 749 15.89 21.68 -13.67
N GLU A 750 16.44 22.84 -14.04
CA GLU A 750 17.84 23.24 -13.76
C GLU A 750 17.97 23.98 -12.41
N GLY A 751 16.84 24.23 -11.73
CA GLY A 751 16.79 24.92 -10.43
C GLY A 751 16.78 26.45 -10.53
N LYS A 752 16.64 27.02 -11.73
CA LYS A 752 16.52 28.47 -11.92
C LYS A 752 15.15 28.92 -11.45
N LEU A 753 15.12 29.95 -10.59
CA LEU A 753 13.89 30.52 -10.04
C LEU A 753 13.38 31.71 -10.85
N SER A 754 12.07 31.76 -11.03
CA SER A 754 11.34 32.97 -11.40
C SER A 754 10.39 33.35 -10.27
N ARG A 755 10.38 34.63 -9.86
CA ARG A 755 9.54 35.19 -8.81
C ARG A 755 8.80 36.40 -9.36
N LEU A 756 7.51 36.51 -9.04
CA LEU A 756 6.73 37.70 -9.36
C LEU A 756 5.58 37.90 -8.36
N SER A 757 5.01 39.10 -8.37
CA SER A 757 3.80 39.42 -7.63
C SER A 757 2.81 40.10 -8.56
N THR A 758 1.57 39.62 -8.54
CA THR A 758 0.46 40.17 -9.32
C THR A 758 -0.65 40.62 -8.39
N ILE A 759 -1.47 41.56 -8.86
CA ILE A 759 -2.59 42.12 -8.11
C ILE A 759 -3.85 42.11 -8.97
N ALA A 760 -4.99 41.90 -8.33
CA ALA A 760 -6.32 42.10 -8.90
C ALA A 760 -7.20 42.85 -7.89
N THR A 761 -8.21 43.56 -8.40
CA THR A 761 -9.19 44.29 -7.60
C THR A 761 -10.46 43.45 -7.48
N LEU A 762 -10.88 43.18 -6.25
CA LEU A 762 -12.14 42.54 -5.89
C LEU A 762 -13.28 43.59 -5.86
N PRO A 763 -14.55 43.18 -6.04
CA PRO A 763 -15.69 44.07 -5.87
C PRO A 763 -15.78 44.67 -4.45
N ASP A 764 -16.21 45.93 -4.32
CA ASP A 764 -16.30 46.66 -3.04
C ASP A 764 -17.21 45.96 -1.99
N GLU A 765 -18.25 45.26 -2.42
CA GLU A 765 -19.19 44.53 -1.54
C GLU A 765 -18.55 43.33 -0.83
N VAL A 766 -17.35 42.91 -1.25
CA VAL A 766 -16.58 41.83 -0.62
C VAL A 766 -15.93 42.28 0.69
N THR A 767 -15.68 43.58 0.89
CA THR A 767 -14.91 44.09 2.04
C THR A 767 -15.75 44.38 3.28
N ASP A 768 -17.04 44.70 3.12
CA ASP A 768 -17.86 45.22 4.22
C ASP A 768 -18.61 44.15 5.02
N ASN A 769 -18.82 42.93 4.48
CA ASN A 769 -19.37 41.78 5.21
C ASN A 769 -19.00 40.47 4.52
N MET A 770 -17.82 39.92 4.83
CA MET A 770 -17.37 38.64 4.28
C MET A 770 -18.25 37.44 4.66
N VAL A 771 -19.23 37.60 5.56
CA VAL A 771 -20.08 36.51 6.08
C VAL A 771 -21.32 36.26 5.22
N GLU A 772 -21.80 37.23 4.41
CA GLU A 772 -23.01 37.09 3.59
C GLU A 772 -22.83 37.62 2.17
N LEU A 773 -21.87 37.05 1.43
CA LEU A 773 -21.75 37.33 0.00
C LEU A 773 -22.87 36.65 -0.78
N SER A 774 -23.64 37.42 -1.56
CA SER A 774 -24.61 36.84 -2.50
C SER A 774 -23.93 35.88 -3.50
N ARG A 775 -24.63 34.82 -3.92
CA ARG A 775 -24.08 33.79 -4.83
C ARG A 775 -23.44 34.35 -6.10
N GLY A 776 -23.92 35.50 -6.59
CA GLY A 776 -23.38 36.18 -7.77
C GLY A 776 -22.04 36.90 -7.54
N ILE A 777 -21.83 37.46 -6.33
CA ILE A 777 -20.55 38.13 -5.99
C ILE A 777 -19.48 37.08 -5.68
N GLN A 778 -19.87 35.94 -5.09
CA GLN A 778 -18.97 34.81 -4.85
C GLN A 778 -18.44 34.22 -6.16
N SER A 779 -19.29 34.05 -7.18
CA SER A 779 -18.86 33.50 -8.47
C SER A 779 -17.91 34.45 -9.21
N GLU A 780 -18.17 35.76 -9.16
CA GLU A 780 -17.32 36.77 -9.76
C GLU A 780 -15.95 36.89 -9.06
N SER A 781 -15.94 36.92 -7.73
CA SER A 781 -14.69 36.97 -6.96
C SER A 781 -13.82 35.73 -7.22
N ARG A 782 -14.44 34.53 -7.28
CA ARG A 782 -13.74 33.29 -7.66
C ARG A 782 -13.18 33.37 -9.09
N ARG A 783 -13.94 33.94 -10.03
CA ARG A 783 -13.45 34.15 -11.42
C ARG A 783 -12.21 35.04 -11.43
N ILE A 784 -12.23 36.17 -10.73
CA ILE A 784 -11.09 37.11 -10.60
C ILE A 784 -9.87 36.40 -9.99
N ALA A 785 -10.06 35.67 -8.89
CA ALA A 785 -9.00 34.90 -8.23
C ALA A 785 -8.37 33.86 -9.17
N ARG A 786 -9.18 33.13 -9.95
CA ARG A 786 -8.69 32.15 -10.92
C ARG A 786 -7.91 32.81 -12.05
N GLU A 787 -8.43 33.89 -12.62
CA GLU A 787 -7.76 34.65 -13.68
C GLU A 787 -6.42 35.24 -13.20
N LEU A 788 -6.36 35.74 -11.96
CA LEU A 788 -5.12 36.20 -11.34
C LEU A 788 -4.08 35.07 -11.26
N GLY A 789 -4.48 33.89 -10.78
CA GLY A 789 -3.61 32.72 -10.71
C GLY A 789 -3.14 32.24 -12.08
N TYR A 790 -4.02 32.22 -13.08
CA TYR A 790 -3.67 31.78 -14.44
C TYR A 790 -2.69 32.72 -15.11
N ARG A 791 -2.94 34.04 -15.03
CA ARG A 791 -2.01 35.07 -15.54
C ARG A 791 -0.64 34.96 -14.88
N THR A 792 -0.62 34.76 -13.56
CA THR A 792 0.63 34.59 -12.79
C THR A 792 1.41 33.37 -13.25
N ALA A 793 0.74 32.24 -13.49
CA ALA A 793 1.37 31.03 -14.01
C ALA A 793 1.93 31.24 -15.42
N ASP A 794 1.17 31.87 -16.32
CA ASP A 794 1.59 32.13 -17.69
C ASP A 794 2.84 33.04 -17.75
N GLU A 795 2.90 34.08 -16.91
CA GLU A 795 4.08 34.96 -16.80
C GLU A 795 5.32 34.23 -16.25
N LEU A 796 5.15 33.38 -15.23
CA LEU A 796 6.24 32.56 -14.68
C LEU A 796 6.79 31.59 -15.74
N LEU A 797 5.91 30.85 -16.42
CA LEU A 797 6.28 29.90 -17.47
C LEU A 797 6.97 30.60 -18.64
N SER A 798 6.44 31.75 -19.07
CA SER A 798 7.06 32.55 -20.13
C SER A 798 8.46 33.03 -19.76
N THR A 799 8.69 33.39 -18.50
CA THR A 799 10.00 33.85 -18.01
C THR A 799 11.02 32.70 -17.94
N LEU A 800 10.56 31.51 -17.60
CA LEU A 800 11.39 30.30 -17.54
C LEU A 800 11.60 29.64 -18.91
N GLY A 801 10.81 30.03 -19.94
CA GLY A 801 10.81 29.33 -21.22
C GLY A 801 10.27 27.90 -21.12
N ALA A 802 9.49 27.61 -20.08
CA ALA A 802 8.98 26.28 -19.76
C ALA A 802 7.61 26.05 -20.41
N VAL A 803 7.34 24.81 -20.82
CA VAL A 803 6.04 24.39 -21.37
C VAL A 803 5.17 23.86 -20.22
N PRO A 804 3.87 24.19 -20.14
CA PRO A 804 2.96 23.59 -19.17
C PRO A 804 3.06 22.06 -19.17
N GLY A 805 3.09 21.44 -17.99
CA GLY A 805 3.16 19.98 -17.85
C GLY A 805 4.55 19.34 -18.00
N THR A 806 5.62 20.10 -18.30
CA THR A 806 6.99 19.52 -18.42
C THR A 806 7.83 19.60 -17.15
N ALA A 807 7.36 20.29 -16.10
CA ALA A 807 8.09 20.39 -14.83
C ALA A 807 8.04 19.04 -14.09
N SER A 808 9.12 18.26 -14.21
CA SER A 808 9.18 16.86 -13.78
C SER A 808 9.43 16.67 -12.28
N GLY A 809 9.59 17.76 -11.53
CA GLY A 809 9.97 17.70 -10.12
C GLY A 809 11.44 17.28 -9.93
N ALA A 810 12.29 17.43 -10.96
CA ALA A 810 13.72 17.13 -10.96
C ALA A 810 14.52 17.79 -9.81
N ASN A 811 13.95 18.82 -9.18
CA ASN A 811 14.55 19.51 -8.04
C ASN A 811 14.44 18.76 -6.70
N ALA A 812 13.68 17.66 -6.63
CA ALA A 812 13.62 16.80 -5.45
C ALA A 812 15.03 16.27 -5.14
N PRO A 813 15.47 16.24 -3.87
CA PRO A 813 16.72 15.57 -3.53
C PRO A 813 16.71 14.11 -4.02
N GLU A 814 17.74 13.72 -4.77
CA GLU A 814 17.81 12.40 -5.44
C GLU A 814 17.93 11.23 -4.45
N THR A 815 18.45 11.50 -3.25
CA THR A 815 18.64 10.53 -2.18
C THR A 815 17.93 10.99 -0.90
N ASN A 816 17.31 10.04 -0.19
CA ASN A 816 16.84 10.26 1.17
C ASN A 816 17.95 9.80 2.14
N LEU A 817 18.05 10.44 3.30
CA LEU A 817 18.82 9.90 4.42
C LEU A 817 18.36 8.46 4.74
N VAL A 818 19.26 7.50 4.60
CA VAL A 818 19.03 6.07 4.89
C VAL A 818 19.07 5.87 6.41
N MET A 819 18.10 5.14 6.95
CA MET A 819 18.14 4.67 8.35
C MET A 819 19.26 3.64 8.48
N THR A 820 20.40 4.04 9.02
CA THR A 820 21.42 3.10 9.50
C THR A 820 21.15 2.84 10.99
N PRO A 821 20.95 1.58 11.42
CA PRO A 821 20.91 1.27 12.84
C PRO A 821 22.33 1.44 13.40
N GLY A 822 22.51 2.40 14.32
CA GLY A 822 23.70 2.52 15.17
C GLY A 822 25.05 2.61 14.44
N GLY A 823 25.46 3.81 14.05
CA GLY A 823 26.81 4.07 13.55
C GLY A 823 27.44 5.23 14.31
N ASP A 824 28.53 4.92 15.01
CA ASP A 824 29.34 5.82 15.82
C ASP A 824 29.81 7.07 15.05
N ARG A 825 29.70 8.23 15.69
CA ARG A 825 30.25 9.49 15.17
C ARG A 825 31.69 9.64 15.61
N ASP A 826 32.59 9.05 14.82
CA ASP A 826 33.97 9.50 14.75
C ASP A 826 34.47 9.33 13.31
N GLN A 827 34.18 10.33 12.48
CA GLN A 827 34.96 10.78 11.31
C GLN A 827 34.13 11.72 10.43
N ARG A 828 34.18 13.03 10.72
CA ARG A 828 34.47 14.14 9.78
C ARG A 828 34.09 15.48 10.39
#